data_AF-A0A1D6F4A6-F1
#
_entry.id   AF-A0A1D6F4A6-F1
#
_cell.length_a   1.000
_cell.length_b   1.000
_cell.length_c   1.000
_cell.angle_alpha   90.00
_cell.angle_beta   90.00
_cell.angle_gamma   90.00
#
_symmetry.space_group_name_H-M   'P 1'
#
loop_
_entity.id
_entity.type
_entity.pdbx_description
1 polymer ?
#
loop_
_entity_poly.entity_id
_entity_poly.type
_entity_poly.pdbx_seq_one_letter_code
_entity_poly.pdbx_strand_id
1 'polypeptide(L)'
;MSNDGTMSAAGEDMEAKPKQDPLLEMMEAAVRHCNLDLSYLQRKIFSWSIQDVFNKDLLKQQVRRIPDTFMLLNAYLDSFTGPLIEEVHCDVFLSLSGYAHANFIEIVRLDKLNHEKSIYGFVVSMPSKDAKSREIYAPKEGDIVVVSLQKPKHVSDLTKNRSSYNLGSILKSGKEEEEDSDLPPNFCIVRFLSAIPVEVDPETSKPRGPCFAVFLINTTTYDHIWTCLHLVANDHNLAPLQKRGSNTAIVNLVWQYKRRAAEDGSLSFSQLSQSVTQSVDDLGLEKFGLNDSQLHAVADCVLSAIDNRLPSLKLIWGPPGTGKTKTICTILWAMLMKGLRTLTCAPTNTAVLEVASRIVRLVEHLHGSVCFLNDIVLFGSKEKMKIGREDALSMVFLDSRAKRLLPCFMPTTGWMHCLRSLMDHLESPITQYRLHLEKLLKNEKKKESNKGGSRATQGTIIRIPPFKDFFKGYFNKVSNLLRKCVETMYNDHPRSPETGHSFQCMLEVLELIGILQELINCKNDDIWSDEFHDCKIEDDGDPILWSEQLAHVRSNTSKKHKLKLARSLCVRELRYLHKNLELPGYSSKRSVETYLLQRAKCILCTVSSSFRLYNVPMDSSCTDIHSLLKGPETFKLLDMLIVDEAAQLKECETLIPLQLPGIRQAVFVGDEYQLPALVRSKISDGANFGRSVFERLSSLGYGKYLLNVQYRMHPEISRFPVATFYDGKLSDGPNVTSMSYERTFLASKVFGPYSFINVDGGRETTEKHGTSLKNTVEVAAVLRIVQRLFKESVSTGCKLSVGVVSPYNAQVRAICQKVGESYNAHDGFSVKVKSVDGFQGAEEDVLIISTVRSNGAGSVGFLTNLQRTNVALTRAKHCLWIVGNGATLSSSKSVWQKIVKDARDRGCYFEASDDGDLSNAVVKAIIEQDDADNLVRMESLHISRPRSQLQDEDEDQDQDEDEDEDEDEDEDEDEDEDEVEGGGEEAEAGGEQGEGGGGDETEAEAGGAAEGGDEAEAALARRPRKFRRPHAVQPPPVPSSETGKTVISPVGD
;
A
#
# COMPACT_ATOMS: atom_id res chain seq x y z
N MET A 1 53.95 69.37 -5.39
CA MET A 1 53.48 70.76 -5.61
C MET A 1 52.08 70.84 -5.02
N SER A 2 51.93 71.73 -4.04
CA SER A 2 50.69 72.32 -3.51
C SER A 2 49.64 72.57 -4.62
N ASN A 3 48.31 72.56 -4.45
CA ASN A 3 47.49 73.17 -3.39
C ASN A 3 45.99 72.81 -3.60
N ASP A 4 45.20 72.89 -2.50
CA ASP A 4 43.79 73.35 -2.33
C ASP A 4 42.73 73.12 -3.44
N GLY A 5 41.47 72.79 -3.18
CA GLY A 5 40.61 72.72 -1.99
C GLY A 5 39.17 72.47 -2.52
N THR A 6 38.29 71.72 -1.87
CA THR A 6 37.22 72.26 -1.01
C THR A 6 36.31 71.09 -0.59
N MET A 7 35.95 71.04 0.70
CA MET A 7 34.92 70.14 1.23
C MET A 7 33.52 70.70 0.93
N SER A 8 32.62 69.84 0.46
CA SER A 8 31.17 70.01 0.57
C SER A 8 30.56 68.69 1.00
N ALA A 9 29.80 68.74 2.09
CA ALA A 9 29.08 67.62 2.68
C ALA A 9 27.99 67.10 1.75
N ALA A 10 27.88 65.78 1.63
CA ALA A 10 26.68 65.09 1.16
C ALA A 10 26.40 63.97 2.17
N GLY A 11 25.20 63.98 2.76
CA GLY A 11 24.74 62.98 3.70
C GLY A 11 24.60 61.63 3.02
N GLU A 12 25.11 60.58 3.67
CA GLU A 12 24.77 59.20 3.35
C GLU A 12 23.41 58.90 3.98
N ASP A 13 22.36 58.95 3.15
CA ASP A 13 21.11 58.26 3.44
C ASP A 13 21.42 56.75 3.47
N MET A 14 21.46 56.18 4.68
CA MET A 14 21.35 54.73 4.85
C MET A 14 19.94 54.31 4.42
N GLU A 15 19.77 53.95 3.15
CA GLU A 15 18.63 53.17 2.70
C GLU A 15 18.58 51.88 3.52
N ALA A 16 17.57 51.80 4.38
CA ALA A 16 17.19 50.57 5.06
C ALA A 16 16.85 49.53 3.98
N LYS A 17 17.69 48.49 3.82
CA LYS A 17 17.36 47.34 3.00
C LYS A 17 15.96 46.83 3.40
N PRO A 18 15.04 46.61 2.45
CA PRO A 18 13.74 46.04 2.76
C PRO A 18 13.95 44.69 3.44
N LYS A 19 13.19 44.42 4.51
CA LYS A 19 13.17 43.11 5.17
C LYS A 19 12.79 42.07 4.11
N GLN A 20 13.74 41.21 3.74
CA GLN A 20 13.54 40.15 2.77
C GLN A 20 12.46 39.18 3.28
N ASP A 21 11.57 38.71 2.40
CA ASP A 21 10.51 37.77 2.75
C ASP A 21 11.10 36.48 3.33
N PRO A 22 10.82 36.13 4.61
CA PRO A 22 11.37 34.92 5.23
C PRO A 22 11.08 33.63 4.47
N LEU A 23 9.94 33.58 3.75
CA LEU A 23 9.57 32.44 2.92
C LEU A 23 10.54 32.29 1.75
N LEU A 24 10.86 33.40 1.08
CA LEU A 24 11.76 33.44 -0.08
C LEU A 24 13.20 33.06 0.32
N GLU A 25 13.69 33.55 1.47
CA GLU A 25 15.01 33.17 1.98
C GLU A 25 15.12 31.66 2.24
N MET A 26 14.08 31.06 2.83
CA MET A 26 14.00 29.62 3.07
C MET A 26 13.99 28.83 1.75
N MET A 27 13.28 29.33 0.73
CA MET A 27 13.23 28.74 -0.60
C MET A 27 14.59 28.78 -1.30
N GLU A 28 15.28 29.92 -1.26
CA GLU A 28 16.63 30.08 -1.80
C GLU A 28 17.65 29.23 -1.05
N ALA A 29 17.48 29.04 0.26
CA ALA A 29 18.30 28.12 1.05
C ALA A 29 18.07 26.65 0.61
N ALA A 30 16.80 26.23 0.42
CA ALA A 30 16.48 24.90 -0.07
C ALA A 30 17.10 24.62 -1.45
N VAL A 31 17.12 25.63 -2.35
CA VAL A 31 17.74 25.53 -3.67
C VAL A 31 19.26 25.37 -3.59
N ARG A 32 19.93 26.06 -2.66
CA ARG A 32 21.39 25.97 -2.48
C ARG A 32 21.87 24.60 -2.01
N HIS A 33 21.03 23.84 -1.30
CA HIS A 33 21.39 22.56 -0.69
C HIS A 33 20.92 21.32 -1.46
N CYS A 34 20.13 21.47 -2.54
CA CYS A 34 19.56 20.34 -3.28
C CYS A 34 20.17 20.20 -4.69
N ASN A 35 20.36 18.95 -5.14
CA ASN A 35 20.64 18.69 -6.55
C ASN A 35 19.33 18.82 -7.35
N LEU A 36 19.19 19.90 -8.11
CA LEU A 36 17.95 20.30 -8.79
C LEU A 36 17.99 20.05 -10.31
N ASP A 37 18.78 19.09 -10.76
CA ASP A 37 18.89 18.74 -12.17
C ASP A 37 17.81 17.74 -12.60
N LEU A 38 17.32 17.92 -13.83
CA LEU A 38 16.32 17.02 -14.43
C LEU A 38 16.94 15.64 -14.69
N SER A 39 16.12 14.60 -14.58
CA SER A 39 16.50 13.26 -15.03
C SER A 39 16.65 13.19 -16.55
N TYR A 40 17.23 12.08 -17.06
CA TYR A 40 17.28 11.85 -18.51
C TYR A 40 15.88 11.77 -19.12
N LEU A 41 14.97 11.02 -18.49
CA LEU A 41 13.62 10.85 -18.98
C LEU A 41 12.85 12.17 -18.94
N GLN A 42 13.02 12.98 -17.89
CA GLN A 42 12.44 14.32 -17.82
C GLN A 42 12.93 15.21 -18.97
N ARG A 43 14.24 15.24 -19.25
CA ARG A 43 14.78 15.95 -20.43
C ARG A 43 14.21 15.41 -21.75
N LYS A 44 14.04 14.10 -21.86
CA LYS A 44 13.48 13.46 -23.06
C LYS A 44 12.01 13.84 -23.26
N ILE A 45 11.20 13.81 -22.20
CA ILE A 45 9.81 14.26 -22.22
C ILE A 45 9.74 15.73 -22.66
N PHE A 46 10.61 16.57 -22.09
CA PHE A 46 10.61 18.00 -22.40
C PHE A 46 11.11 18.32 -23.82
N SER A 47 11.79 17.37 -24.48
CA SER A 47 12.22 17.51 -25.86
C SER A 47 11.11 17.25 -26.89
N TRP A 48 9.99 16.65 -26.49
CA TRP A 48 8.87 16.37 -27.38
C TRP A 48 8.02 17.62 -27.61
N SER A 49 7.78 17.95 -28.87
CA SER A 49 6.73 18.92 -29.21
C SER A 49 5.35 18.32 -28.95
N ILE A 50 4.32 19.16 -28.89
CA ILE A 50 2.93 18.69 -28.77
C ILE A 50 2.57 17.74 -29.93
N GLN A 51 3.09 17.99 -31.14
CA GLN A 51 2.88 17.13 -32.31
C GLN A 51 3.56 15.76 -32.13
N ASP A 52 4.75 15.73 -31.53
CA ASP A 52 5.45 14.48 -31.22
C ASP A 52 4.69 13.66 -30.19
N VAL A 53 4.13 14.30 -29.16
CA VAL A 53 3.32 13.59 -28.15
C VAL A 53 2.07 12.96 -28.78
N PHE A 54 1.41 13.65 -29.71
CA PHE A 54 0.23 13.13 -30.41
C PHE A 54 0.56 12.17 -31.56
N ASN A 55 1.83 11.98 -31.91
CA ASN A 55 2.27 11.00 -32.90
C ASN A 55 2.44 9.62 -32.26
N LYS A 56 1.45 8.74 -32.47
CA LYS A 56 1.43 7.37 -31.91
C LYS A 56 2.52 6.44 -32.44
N ASP A 57 3.16 6.76 -33.56
CA ASP A 57 4.20 5.93 -34.17
C ASP A 57 5.61 6.53 -33.97
N LEU A 58 5.76 7.59 -33.15
CA LEU A 58 7.01 8.35 -32.99
C LEU A 58 8.24 7.46 -32.71
N LEU A 59 8.10 6.48 -31.82
CA LEU A 59 9.20 5.63 -31.36
C LEU A 59 9.12 4.20 -31.90
N LYS A 60 8.17 3.91 -32.80
CA LYS A 60 7.91 2.55 -33.29
C LYS A 60 9.12 1.86 -33.89
N GLN A 61 9.99 2.60 -34.58
CA GLN A 61 11.22 2.05 -35.16
C GLN A 61 12.35 1.87 -34.13
N GLN A 62 12.27 2.55 -32.99
CA GLN A 62 13.26 2.47 -31.90
C GLN A 62 12.94 1.31 -30.94
N VAL A 63 11.68 0.90 -30.87
CA VAL A 63 11.23 -0.23 -30.04
C VAL A 63 11.49 -1.54 -30.76
N ARG A 64 12.35 -2.39 -30.17
CA ARG A 64 12.64 -3.75 -30.65
C ARG A 64 12.00 -4.77 -29.74
N ARG A 65 11.63 -5.92 -30.29
CA ARG A 65 11.14 -7.06 -29.50
C ARG A 65 12.22 -7.54 -28.54
N ILE A 66 11.84 -7.72 -27.29
CA ILE A 66 12.73 -8.20 -26.22
C ILE A 66 13.00 -9.70 -26.42
N PRO A 67 14.26 -10.14 -26.57
CA PRO A 67 14.61 -11.55 -26.73
C PRO A 67 14.29 -12.41 -25.50
N ASP A 68 14.14 -13.72 -25.68
CA ASP A 68 13.97 -14.67 -24.56
C ASP A 68 15.31 -14.97 -23.88
N THR A 69 16.41 -14.94 -24.66
CA THR A 69 17.77 -15.26 -24.22
C THR A 69 18.75 -14.19 -24.66
N PHE A 70 19.80 -13.96 -23.86
CA PHE A 70 20.76 -12.89 -24.07
C PHE A 70 22.20 -13.43 -24.14
N MET A 71 23.05 -12.73 -24.89
CA MET A 71 24.48 -13.08 -25.04
C MET A 71 25.40 -12.21 -24.19
N LEU A 72 24.99 -10.97 -23.92
CA LEU A 72 25.75 -9.96 -23.19
C LEU A 72 24.82 -9.22 -22.22
N LEU A 73 25.34 -8.84 -21.06
CA LEU A 73 24.60 -8.05 -20.07
C LEU A 73 24.11 -6.72 -20.64
N ASN A 74 24.94 -5.99 -21.39
CA ASN A 74 24.51 -4.71 -21.99
C ASN A 74 23.37 -4.91 -22.98
N ALA A 75 23.40 -5.98 -23.79
CA ALA A 75 22.30 -6.29 -24.69
C ALA A 75 21.00 -6.63 -23.95
N TYR A 76 21.10 -7.23 -22.76
CA TYR A 76 19.96 -7.45 -21.87
C TYR A 76 19.39 -6.14 -21.35
N LEU A 77 20.22 -5.28 -20.75
CA LEU A 77 19.78 -3.99 -20.21
C LEU A 77 19.23 -3.05 -21.30
N ASP A 78 19.93 -2.93 -22.43
CA ASP A 78 19.54 -2.06 -23.55
C ASP A 78 18.21 -2.47 -24.20
N SER A 79 17.82 -3.75 -24.09
CA SER A 79 16.57 -4.25 -24.68
C SER A 79 15.31 -3.63 -24.07
N PHE A 80 15.40 -3.11 -22.84
CA PHE A 80 14.29 -2.48 -22.14
C PHE A 80 14.21 -0.96 -22.36
N THR A 81 15.30 -0.32 -22.81
CA THR A 81 15.41 1.14 -22.92
C THR A 81 14.41 1.73 -23.90
N GLY A 82 14.30 1.17 -25.11
CA GLY A 82 13.34 1.62 -26.12
C GLY A 82 11.88 1.48 -25.66
N PRO A 83 11.42 0.28 -25.27
CA PRO A 83 10.08 0.07 -24.74
C PRO A 83 9.72 0.95 -23.53
N LEU A 84 10.70 1.24 -22.65
CA LEU A 84 10.50 2.12 -21.49
C LEU A 84 10.22 3.56 -21.91
N ILE A 85 10.98 4.11 -22.86
CA ILE A 85 10.76 5.48 -23.36
C ILE A 85 9.40 5.57 -24.07
N GLU A 86 9.02 4.54 -24.84
CA GLU A 86 7.71 4.46 -25.50
C GLU A 86 6.56 4.35 -24.49
N GLU A 87 6.73 3.62 -23.39
CA GLU A 87 5.74 3.57 -22.32
C GLU A 87 5.55 4.96 -21.68
N VAL A 88 6.63 5.68 -21.40
CA VAL A 88 6.58 7.06 -20.89
C VAL A 88 5.90 8.00 -21.89
N HIS A 89 6.22 7.89 -23.18
CA HIS A 89 5.56 8.66 -24.24
C HIS A 89 4.06 8.41 -24.27
N CYS A 90 3.66 7.13 -24.23
CA CYS A 90 2.26 6.73 -24.22
C CYS A 90 1.51 7.27 -22.98
N ASP A 91 2.14 7.26 -21.80
CA ASP A 91 1.56 7.81 -20.57
C ASP A 91 1.30 9.32 -20.69
N VAL A 92 2.27 10.08 -21.21
CA VAL A 92 2.11 11.53 -21.47
C VAL A 92 1.00 11.77 -22.49
N PHE A 93 0.96 10.99 -23.58
CA PHE A 93 -0.09 11.05 -24.60
C PHE A 93 -1.48 10.79 -24.02
N LEU A 94 -1.63 9.73 -23.21
CA LEU A 94 -2.91 9.37 -22.60
C LEU A 94 -3.37 10.43 -21.60
N SER A 95 -2.44 11.03 -20.86
CA SER A 95 -2.76 12.12 -19.93
C SER A 95 -3.25 13.37 -20.67
N LEU A 96 -2.57 13.78 -21.75
CA LEU A 96 -2.99 14.95 -22.55
C LEU A 96 -4.25 14.67 -23.36
N SER A 97 -4.46 13.45 -23.83
CA SER A 97 -5.73 13.06 -24.48
C SER A 97 -6.90 13.13 -23.49
N GLY A 98 -6.64 12.88 -22.20
CA GLY A 98 -7.59 12.99 -21.10
C GLY A 98 -7.61 14.36 -20.41
N TYR A 99 -7.04 15.41 -21.00
CA TYR A 99 -6.75 16.70 -20.34
C TYR A 99 -7.95 17.31 -19.61
N ALA A 100 -9.16 17.23 -20.18
CA ALA A 100 -10.39 17.75 -19.57
C ALA A 100 -10.74 17.17 -18.18
N HIS A 101 -10.19 16.00 -17.87
CA HIS A 101 -10.39 15.29 -16.60
C HIS A 101 -9.07 15.16 -15.82
N ALA A 102 -8.04 15.92 -16.21
CA ALA A 102 -6.75 15.91 -15.53
C ALA A 102 -6.89 16.50 -14.12
N ASN A 103 -6.07 15.98 -13.22
CA ASN A 103 -5.92 16.51 -11.88
C ASN A 103 -5.14 17.84 -11.95
N PHE A 104 -5.58 18.88 -11.26
CA PHE A 104 -4.93 20.19 -11.28
C PHE A 104 -5.03 20.89 -9.93
N ILE A 105 -4.18 21.89 -9.73
CA ILE A 105 -4.17 22.73 -8.53
C ILE A 105 -3.88 24.18 -8.92
N GLU A 106 -4.50 25.14 -8.23
CA GLU A 106 -4.27 26.56 -8.47
C GLU A 106 -2.94 27.01 -7.85
N ILE A 107 -2.18 27.81 -8.60
CA ILE A 107 -0.93 28.45 -8.19
C ILE A 107 -1.29 29.84 -7.67
N VAL A 108 -1.12 30.03 -6.36
CA VAL A 108 -1.45 31.29 -5.66
C VAL A 108 -0.30 32.28 -5.74
N ARG A 109 0.95 31.78 -5.68
CA ARG A 109 2.16 32.61 -5.74
C ARG A 109 3.25 31.90 -6.54
N LEU A 110 4.02 32.68 -7.28
CA LEU A 110 5.08 32.19 -8.17
C LEU A 110 6.34 33.05 -8.01
N ASP A 111 7.37 32.46 -7.43
CA ASP A 111 8.65 33.14 -7.19
C ASP A 111 9.74 32.53 -8.09
N LYS A 112 10.53 33.37 -8.77
CA LYS A 112 11.63 32.89 -9.61
C LYS A 112 12.90 32.74 -8.77
N LEU A 113 13.33 31.50 -8.53
CA LEU A 113 14.44 31.18 -7.62
C LEU A 113 15.81 31.11 -8.30
N ASN A 114 15.86 30.77 -9.59
CA ASN A 114 17.11 30.74 -10.35
C ASN A 114 16.89 31.10 -11.82
N HIS A 115 17.56 32.17 -12.27
CA HIS A 115 17.46 32.69 -13.64
C HIS A 115 18.13 31.81 -14.70
N GLU A 116 19.22 31.11 -14.36
CA GLU A 116 19.97 30.28 -15.31
C GLU A 116 19.30 28.94 -15.54
N LYS A 117 18.81 28.29 -14.47
CA LYS A 117 18.23 26.95 -14.53
C LYS A 117 16.70 26.92 -14.71
N SER A 118 16.06 28.09 -14.85
CA SER A 118 14.58 28.25 -14.92
C SER A 118 13.86 27.50 -13.78
N ILE A 119 14.29 27.76 -12.55
CA ILE A 119 13.73 27.17 -11.33
C ILE A 119 12.80 28.17 -10.66
N TYR A 120 11.62 27.70 -10.30
CA TYR A 120 10.55 28.49 -9.69
C TYR A 120 10.07 27.83 -8.39
N GLY A 121 9.64 28.65 -7.44
CA GLY A 121 8.91 28.23 -6.26
C GLY A 121 7.43 28.54 -6.41
N PHE A 122 6.58 27.55 -6.23
CA PHE A 122 5.13 27.68 -6.29
C PHE A 122 4.53 27.56 -4.89
N VAL A 123 3.72 28.54 -4.50
CA VAL A 123 2.73 28.37 -3.44
C VAL A 123 1.42 27.99 -4.11
N VAL A 124 0.88 26.83 -3.74
CA VAL A 124 -0.37 26.30 -4.29
C VAL A 124 -1.52 26.48 -3.31
N SER A 125 -2.73 26.46 -3.84
CA SER A 125 -3.98 26.41 -3.06
C SER A 125 -4.06 25.12 -2.22
N MET A 126 -4.98 25.08 -1.26
CA MET A 126 -5.24 23.84 -0.53
C MET A 126 -5.89 22.80 -1.46
N PRO A 127 -5.43 21.54 -1.45
CA PRO A 127 -6.00 20.50 -2.29
C PRO A 127 -7.50 20.32 -2.02
N SER A 128 -8.32 20.58 -3.04
CA SER A 128 -9.77 20.41 -2.98
C SER A 128 -10.27 19.59 -4.18
N LYS A 129 -11.43 18.93 -4.03
CA LYS A 129 -11.99 18.08 -5.09
C LYS A 129 -12.86 18.93 -6.02
N ASP A 130 -12.41 19.14 -7.26
CA ASP A 130 -13.23 19.77 -8.32
C ASP A 130 -14.17 18.72 -8.94
N ALA A 131 -15.39 19.12 -9.31
CA ALA A 131 -16.42 18.23 -9.85
C ALA A 131 -15.97 17.46 -11.11
N LYS A 132 -15.02 18.00 -11.87
CA LYS A 132 -14.46 17.38 -13.09
C LYS A 132 -13.14 16.63 -12.84
N SER A 133 -12.50 16.86 -11.69
CA SER A 133 -11.26 16.18 -11.32
C SER A 133 -11.52 14.72 -10.94
N ARG A 134 -10.56 13.84 -11.23
CA ARG A 134 -10.65 12.43 -10.84
C ARG A 134 -10.41 12.26 -9.34
N GLU A 135 -9.41 12.98 -8.84
CA GLU A 135 -8.93 12.89 -7.47
C GLU A 135 -8.46 14.26 -6.99
N ILE A 136 -8.34 14.42 -5.67
CA ILE A 136 -7.70 15.57 -5.05
C ILE A 136 -6.20 15.52 -5.41
N TYR A 137 -5.69 16.60 -6.01
CA TYR A 137 -4.30 16.68 -6.42
C TYR A 137 -3.45 17.42 -5.39
N ALA A 138 -2.40 16.75 -4.92
CA ALA A 138 -1.32 17.36 -4.16
C ALA A 138 0.00 17.14 -4.91
N PRO A 139 0.75 18.22 -5.25
CA PRO A 139 2.05 18.13 -5.90
C PRO A 139 3.05 17.19 -5.21
N LYS A 140 3.70 16.30 -5.97
CA LYS A 140 4.71 15.35 -5.47
C LYS A 140 5.99 15.42 -6.28
N GLU A 141 7.09 15.04 -5.63
CA GLU A 141 8.40 14.91 -6.31
C GLU A 141 8.31 13.95 -7.51
N GLY A 142 8.88 14.39 -8.63
CA GLY A 142 8.85 13.65 -9.89
C GLY A 142 7.58 13.85 -10.73
N ASP A 143 6.60 14.62 -10.24
CA ASP A 143 5.43 14.99 -11.02
C ASP A 143 5.81 15.90 -12.19
N ILE A 144 5.29 15.58 -13.36
CA ILE A 144 5.36 16.41 -14.56
C ILE A 144 4.04 17.16 -14.66
N VAL A 145 4.13 18.48 -14.67
CA VAL A 145 2.99 19.37 -14.73
C VAL A 145 3.05 20.27 -15.96
N VAL A 146 1.88 20.67 -16.44
CA VAL A 146 1.73 21.75 -17.42
C VAL A 146 1.15 22.96 -16.71
N VAL A 147 1.75 24.13 -16.93
CA VAL A 147 1.18 25.38 -16.44
C VAL A 147 0.14 25.87 -17.43
N SER A 148 -1.08 26.13 -16.95
CA SER A 148 -2.20 26.63 -17.75
C SER A 148 -2.83 27.86 -17.11
N LEU A 149 -3.22 28.83 -17.93
CA LEU A 149 -3.91 30.07 -17.49
C LEU A 149 -5.43 29.88 -17.32
N GLN A 150 -5.94 28.68 -17.58
CA GLN A 150 -7.35 28.34 -17.44
C GLN A 150 -7.52 26.94 -16.86
N LYS A 151 -8.67 26.68 -16.24
CA LYS A 151 -9.02 25.32 -15.83
C LYS A 151 -9.02 24.39 -17.06
N PRO A 152 -8.52 23.15 -16.94
CA PRO A 152 -8.37 22.26 -18.08
C PRO A 152 -9.75 21.87 -18.66
N LYS A 153 -10.11 22.41 -19.84
CA LYS A 153 -11.35 22.07 -20.54
C LYS A 153 -11.08 21.26 -21.81
N HIS A 154 -10.08 21.67 -22.59
CA HIS A 154 -9.69 20.99 -23.81
C HIS A 154 -8.18 21.11 -24.05
N VAL A 155 -7.56 20.12 -24.70
CA VAL A 155 -6.10 20.16 -24.94
C VAL A 155 -5.68 21.37 -25.80
N SER A 156 -6.59 21.89 -26.62
CA SER A 156 -6.34 23.11 -27.42
C SER A 156 -6.12 24.35 -26.55
N ASP A 157 -6.56 24.36 -25.29
CA ASP A 157 -6.27 25.43 -24.33
C ASP A 157 -4.76 25.63 -24.12
N LEU A 158 -3.96 24.58 -24.35
CA LEU A 158 -2.50 24.63 -24.27
C LEU A 158 -1.85 25.36 -25.46
N THR A 159 -2.56 25.51 -26.57
CA THR A 159 -2.02 26.04 -27.84
C THR A 159 -2.69 27.33 -28.31
N LYS A 160 -3.79 27.77 -27.66
CA LYS A 160 -4.62 28.91 -28.10
C LYS A 160 -3.91 30.26 -28.14
N ASN A 161 -2.86 30.48 -27.35
CA ASN A 161 -2.22 31.80 -27.19
C ASN A 161 -0.85 31.95 -27.89
N ARG A 162 -0.48 31.06 -28.83
CA ARG A 162 0.89 30.96 -29.41
C ARG A 162 2.01 30.77 -28.37
N SER A 163 1.65 30.61 -27.10
CA SER A 163 2.55 30.27 -25.99
C SER A 163 3.03 28.83 -26.15
N SER A 164 4.32 28.59 -25.94
CA SER A 164 4.88 27.23 -25.93
C SER A 164 4.19 26.37 -24.87
N TYR A 165 3.98 25.10 -25.20
CA TYR A 165 3.64 24.05 -24.24
C TYR A 165 4.74 23.98 -23.16
N ASN A 166 4.46 24.52 -21.96
CA ASN A 166 5.46 24.66 -20.90
C ASN A 166 5.32 23.53 -19.87
N LEU A 167 6.24 22.58 -19.95
CA LEU A 167 6.35 21.49 -19.00
C LEU A 167 7.27 21.86 -17.83
N GLY A 168 6.78 21.61 -16.62
CA GLY A 168 7.51 21.73 -15.37
C GLY A 168 7.67 20.37 -14.70
N SER A 169 8.83 20.14 -14.07
CA SER A 169 9.08 18.97 -13.23
C SER A 169 9.15 19.43 -11.79
N ILE A 170 8.36 18.79 -10.93
CA ILE A 170 8.39 19.06 -9.50
C ILE A 170 9.58 18.34 -8.88
N LEU A 171 10.52 19.12 -8.35
CA LEU A 171 11.78 18.62 -7.80
C LEU A 171 11.70 18.38 -6.29
N LYS A 172 10.94 19.21 -5.58
CA LYS A 172 10.72 19.11 -4.13
C LYS A 172 9.34 19.64 -3.79
N SER A 173 8.64 19.00 -2.86
CA SER A 173 7.36 19.48 -2.33
C SER A 173 7.38 19.44 -0.81
N GLY A 174 6.75 20.41 -0.16
CA GLY A 174 6.51 20.34 1.28
C GLY A 174 5.47 19.27 1.61
N LYS A 175 5.48 18.80 2.85
CA LYS A 175 4.58 17.73 3.31
C LYS A 175 3.92 18.14 4.62
N GLU A 176 2.61 17.95 4.73
CA GLU A 176 1.81 18.34 5.91
C GLU A 176 2.25 17.65 7.21
N GLU A 177 2.83 16.45 7.14
CA GLU A 177 3.14 15.62 8.32
C GLU A 177 4.64 15.51 8.68
N GLU A 178 5.50 16.33 8.10
CA GLU A 178 6.94 16.36 8.40
C GLU A 178 7.29 17.68 9.11
N GLU A 179 7.33 17.69 10.45
CA GLU A 179 7.79 18.84 11.26
C GLU A 179 9.24 19.28 10.92
N ASP A 180 10.01 18.40 10.26
CA ASP A 180 11.38 18.60 9.77
C ASP A 180 11.45 18.98 8.28
N SER A 181 10.33 19.21 7.57
CA SER A 181 10.39 19.53 6.15
C SER A 181 10.94 20.94 5.93
N ASP A 182 11.99 21.05 5.10
CA ASP A 182 12.59 22.34 4.72
C ASP A 182 11.61 23.31 4.01
N LEU A 183 10.41 22.83 3.65
CA LEU A 183 9.42 23.55 2.83
C LEU A 183 7.99 23.42 3.41
N PRO A 184 7.16 24.48 3.41
CA PRO A 184 5.77 24.45 3.83
C PRO A 184 4.90 23.49 2.99
N PRO A 185 3.83 22.90 3.55
CA PRO A 185 3.03 21.87 2.87
C PRO A 185 2.38 22.32 1.56
N ASN A 186 2.03 23.59 1.43
CA ASN A 186 1.44 24.17 0.23
C ASN A 186 2.51 24.71 -0.74
N PHE A 187 3.76 24.27 -0.63
CA PHE A 187 4.86 24.79 -1.40
C PHE A 187 5.57 23.70 -2.21
N CYS A 188 5.96 24.01 -3.45
CA CYS A 188 6.81 23.14 -4.26
C CYS A 188 7.83 23.90 -5.12
N ILE A 189 8.97 23.25 -5.39
CA ILE A 189 10.01 23.74 -6.29
C ILE A 189 9.86 23.05 -7.63
N VAL A 190 9.74 23.83 -8.70
CA VAL A 190 9.47 23.35 -10.05
C VAL A 190 10.54 23.85 -11.01
N ARG A 191 10.98 22.99 -11.92
CA ARG A 191 11.95 23.32 -12.96
C ARG A 191 11.35 23.17 -14.35
N PHE A 192 11.60 24.17 -15.20
CA PHE A 192 11.21 24.20 -16.61
C PHE A 192 12.44 24.14 -17.53
N LEU A 193 12.25 23.87 -18.83
CA LEU A 193 13.33 24.04 -19.83
C LEU A 193 13.65 25.50 -20.10
N SER A 194 12.61 26.33 -20.11
CA SER A 194 12.67 27.75 -20.46
C SER A 194 11.84 28.56 -19.49
N ALA A 195 12.04 29.87 -19.49
CA ALA A 195 11.23 30.78 -18.70
C ALA A 195 9.75 30.66 -19.10
N ILE A 196 8.87 30.65 -18.09
CA ILE A 196 7.43 30.62 -18.32
C ILE A 196 6.91 32.03 -18.63
N PRO A 197 5.98 32.19 -19.59
CA PRO A 197 5.40 33.47 -19.96
C PRO A 197 4.23 33.85 -19.02
N VAL A 198 4.44 33.77 -17.71
CA VAL A 198 3.44 34.15 -16.70
C VAL A 198 3.84 35.50 -16.12
N GLU A 199 3.01 36.52 -16.29
CA GLU A 199 3.20 37.81 -15.66
C GLU A 199 2.81 37.75 -14.19
N VAL A 200 3.71 38.20 -13.34
CA VAL A 200 3.58 38.19 -11.87
C VAL A 200 3.64 39.61 -11.36
N ASP A 201 2.84 39.91 -10.35
CA ASP A 201 2.90 41.17 -9.63
C ASP A 201 4.25 41.30 -8.88
N PRO A 202 5.00 42.40 -9.06
CA PRO A 202 6.37 42.52 -8.54
C PRO A 202 6.45 42.64 -7.01
N GLU A 203 5.39 43.05 -6.32
CA GLU A 203 5.39 43.17 -4.85
C GLU A 203 4.87 41.91 -4.17
N THR A 204 3.84 41.29 -4.74
CA THR A 204 3.14 40.15 -4.12
C THR A 204 3.55 38.80 -4.69
N SER A 205 4.26 38.78 -5.83
CA SER A 205 4.60 37.57 -6.61
C SER A 205 3.37 36.72 -6.96
N LYS A 206 2.18 37.35 -6.99
CA LYS A 206 0.93 36.71 -7.43
C LYS A 206 0.80 36.77 -8.95
N PRO A 207 0.39 35.69 -9.61
CA PRO A 207 0.05 35.74 -11.04
C PRO A 207 -1.02 36.79 -11.32
N ARG A 208 -0.89 37.55 -12.42
CA ARG A 208 -1.88 38.59 -12.82
C ARG A 208 -3.27 38.04 -13.19
N GLY A 209 -3.40 36.73 -13.33
CA GLY A 209 -4.65 36.04 -13.63
C GLY A 209 -4.62 34.60 -13.11
N PRO A 210 -5.72 33.84 -13.24
CA PRO A 210 -5.79 32.48 -12.72
C PRO A 210 -4.72 31.59 -13.38
N CYS A 211 -4.01 30.82 -12.57
CA CYS A 211 -2.88 30.01 -13.00
C CYS A 211 -2.97 28.63 -12.34
N PHE A 212 -2.86 27.57 -13.13
CA PHE A 212 -3.05 26.19 -12.68
C PHE A 212 -1.86 25.32 -13.06
N ALA A 213 -1.41 24.49 -12.13
CA ALA A 213 -0.53 23.36 -12.40
C ALA A 213 -1.38 22.12 -12.68
N VAL A 214 -1.38 21.64 -13.92
CA VAL A 214 -2.12 20.45 -14.35
C VAL A 214 -1.19 19.25 -14.36
N PHE A 215 -1.50 18.22 -13.56
CA PHE A 215 -0.74 16.99 -13.47
C PHE A 215 -0.83 16.17 -14.75
N LEU A 216 0.31 15.67 -15.23
CA LEU A 216 0.37 14.70 -16.32
C LEU A 216 0.73 13.31 -15.81
N ILE A 217 1.98 13.13 -15.39
CA ILE A 217 2.54 11.83 -14.99
C ILE A 217 3.51 12.02 -13.83
N ASN A 218 3.75 10.95 -13.07
CA ASN A 218 4.85 10.91 -12.11
C ASN A 218 5.99 10.05 -12.67
N THR A 219 7.20 10.60 -12.75
CA THR A 219 8.35 9.97 -13.40
C THR A 219 9.17 9.07 -12.47
N THR A 220 8.93 9.10 -11.16
CA THR A 220 9.79 8.45 -10.15
C THR A 220 10.07 6.97 -10.43
N THR A 221 9.03 6.17 -10.73
CA THR A 221 9.22 4.73 -11.01
C THR A 221 9.99 4.51 -12.31
N TYR A 222 9.72 5.30 -13.34
CA TYR A 222 10.43 5.22 -14.61
C TYR A 222 11.90 5.62 -14.46
N ASP A 223 12.18 6.65 -13.65
CA ASP A 223 13.54 7.08 -13.33
C ASP A 223 14.30 6.01 -12.54
N HIS A 224 13.66 5.35 -11.57
CA HIS A 224 14.29 4.22 -10.85
C HIS A 224 14.69 3.08 -11.81
N ILE A 225 13.80 2.70 -12.73
CA ILE A 225 14.08 1.68 -13.75
C ILE A 225 15.22 2.17 -14.66
N TRP A 226 15.14 3.40 -15.17
CA TRP A 226 16.14 4.00 -16.04
C TRP A 226 17.53 3.98 -15.41
N THR A 227 17.64 4.43 -14.14
CA THR A 227 18.88 4.39 -13.38
C THR A 227 19.42 2.97 -13.30
N CYS A 228 18.59 1.97 -13.01
CA CYS A 228 19.05 0.59 -12.88
C CYS A 228 19.44 -0.08 -14.21
N LEU A 229 18.85 0.34 -15.33
CA LEU A 229 19.31 -0.09 -16.66
C LEU A 229 20.70 0.46 -17.00
N HIS A 230 21.07 1.62 -16.45
CA HIS A 230 22.33 2.31 -16.76
C HIS A 230 23.35 2.30 -15.61
N LEU A 231 23.04 1.66 -14.47
CA LEU A 231 23.93 1.56 -13.31
C LEU A 231 25.28 0.90 -13.65
N VAL A 232 25.29 -0.03 -14.62
CA VAL A 232 26.48 -0.78 -15.05
C VAL A 232 27.24 -0.07 -16.20
N ALA A 233 26.58 0.86 -16.89
CA ALA A 233 27.23 1.70 -17.90
C ALA A 233 28.06 2.78 -17.20
N ASN A 234 29.27 3.09 -17.69
CA ASN A 234 30.14 4.15 -17.17
C ASN A 234 29.56 5.56 -17.41
N ASP A 235 28.40 5.87 -16.84
CA ASP A 235 27.83 7.22 -16.83
C ASP A 235 28.43 8.03 -15.67
N HIS A 236 29.14 9.11 -16.00
CA HIS A 236 29.79 10.00 -15.03
C HIS A 236 28.80 10.63 -14.03
N ASN A 237 27.50 10.76 -14.38
CA ASN A 237 26.47 11.31 -13.49
C ASN A 237 26.01 10.33 -12.40
N LEU A 238 26.28 9.02 -12.57
CA LEU A 238 25.93 7.96 -11.61
C LEU A 238 27.12 7.48 -10.79
N ALA A 239 28.26 8.18 -10.88
CA ALA A 239 29.51 7.84 -10.20
C ALA A 239 29.38 7.57 -8.68
N PRO A 240 28.54 8.28 -7.89
CA PRO A 240 28.35 7.97 -6.47
C PRO A 240 27.70 6.60 -6.21
N LEU A 241 26.77 6.20 -7.08
CA LEU A 241 26.05 4.92 -7.00
C LEU A 241 26.90 3.77 -7.54
N GLN A 242 27.70 4.01 -8.60
CA GLN A 242 28.63 3.04 -9.18
C GLN A 242 29.77 2.66 -8.23
N LYS A 243 30.26 3.61 -7.42
CA LYS A 243 31.33 3.36 -6.41
C LYS A 243 30.93 2.36 -5.33
N ARG A 244 29.62 2.14 -5.09
CA ARG A 244 29.09 1.21 -4.09
C ARG A 244 29.00 -0.26 -4.56
N GLY A 245 29.36 -0.55 -5.81
CA GLY A 245 29.39 -1.90 -6.38
C GLY A 245 27.99 -2.45 -6.69
N SER A 246 27.65 -2.61 -7.97
CA SER A 246 26.43 -3.31 -8.40
C SER A 246 26.55 -4.81 -8.17
N ASN A 247 25.51 -5.43 -7.62
CA ASN A 247 25.45 -6.88 -7.48
C ASN A 247 25.21 -7.55 -8.84
N THR A 248 26.29 -7.97 -9.49
CA THR A 248 26.22 -8.61 -10.80
C THR A 248 25.95 -10.12 -10.72
N ALA A 249 26.15 -10.76 -9.56
CA ALA A 249 26.13 -12.22 -9.45
C ALA A 249 24.74 -12.82 -9.72
N ILE A 250 23.70 -12.33 -9.03
CA ILE A 250 22.32 -12.80 -9.27
C ILE A 250 21.80 -12.32 -10.61
N VAL A 251 22.10 -11.08 -11.00
CA VAL A 251 21.69 -10.54 -12.31
C VAL A 251 22.23 -11.42 -13.43
N ASN A 252 23.48 -11.91 -13.31
CA ASN A 252 24.08 -12.85 -14.23
C ASN A 252 23.30 -14.17 -14.32
N LEU A 253 22.83 -14.74 -13.19
CA LEU A 253 21.98 -15.93 -13.22
C LEU A 253 20.68 -15.71 -14.01
N VAL A 254 20.08 -14.51 -13.93
CA VAL A 254 18.82 -14.19 -14.59
C VAL A 254 18.99 -14.04 -16.11
N TRP A 255 19.96 -13.24 -16.57
CA TRP A 255 20.10 -12.96 -18.01
C TRP A 255 20.83 -14.08 -18.78
N GLN A 256 21.78 -14.79 -18.14
CA GLN A 256 22.56 -15.86 -18.79
C GLN A 256 21.78 -17.16 -18.94
N TYR A 257 20.65 -17.30 -18.26
CA TYR A 257 19.89 -18.55 -18.29
C TYR A 257 19.50 -18.90 -19.73
N LYS A 258 19.90 -20.10 -20.16
CA LYS A 258 19.56 -20.72 -21.43
C LYS A 258 19.00 -22.10 -21.12
N ARG A 259 17.94 -22.48 -21.86
CA ARG A 259 17.38 -23.83 -21.78
C ARG A 259 18.50 -24.84 -22.06
N ARG A 260 18.81 -25.70 -21.08
CA ARG A 260 19.67 -26.85 -21.34
C ARG A 260 18.87 -27.87 -22.15
N ALA A 261 19.47 -28.44 -23.20
CA ALA A 261 18.91 -29.61 -23.86
C ALA A 261 18.68 -30.68 -22.78
N ALA A 262 17.54 -31.34 -22.81
CA ALA A 262 17.05 -32.24 -21.77
C ALA A 262 18.15 -33.19 -21.26
N GLU A 263 18.77 -32.82 -20.14
CA GLU A 263 19.30 -33.77 -19.20
C GLU A 263 18.20 -33.93 -18.16
N ASP A 264 17.69 -35.15 -18.05
CA ASP A 264 16.83 -35.62 -16.98
C ASP A 264 17.56 -35.43 -15.64
N GLY A 265 17.49 -34.21 -15.14
CA GLY A 265 17.99 -33.78 -13.84
C GLY A 265 16.81 -33.40 -12.95
N SER A 266 15.74 -34.21 -12.97
CA SER A 266 14.94 -34.38 -11.76
C SER A 266 15.92 -34.89 -10.72
N LEU A 267 16.48 -34.00 -9.90
CA LEU A 267 17.10 -34.40 -8.64
C LEU A 267 16.01 -35.16 -7.90
N SER A 268 16.13 -36.49 -7.88
CA SER A 268 15.09 -37.33 -7.34
C SER A 268 14.89 -36.97 -5.86
N PHE A 269 13.63 -36.79 -5.52
CA PHE A 269 13.07 -36.55 -4.19
C PHE A 269 13.67 -37.43 -3.06
N SER A 270 14.29 -38.56 -3.40
CA SER A 270 14.78 -39.56 -2.43
C SER A 270 16.14 -39.26 -1.79
N GLN A 271 17.00 -38.43 -2.39
CA GLN A 271 18.37 -38.21 -1.87
C GLN A 271 18.52 -36.93 -1.05
N LEU A 272 17.71 -35.89 -1.32
CA LEU A 272 17.70 -34.65 -0.54
C LEU A 272 16.86 -34.77 0.74
N SER A 273 15.82 -35.61 0.74
CA SER A 273 14.87 -35.71 1.86
C SER A 273 15.48 -36.23 3.16
N GLN A 274 16.50 -37.10 3.12
CA GLN A 274 17.14 -37.61 4.34
C GLN A 274 18.15 -36.64 4.99
N SER A 275 18.78 -35.75 4.23
CA SER A 275 19.66 -34.70 4.78
C SER A 275 18.92 -33.42 5.16
N VAL A 276 17.79 -33.14 4.49
CA VAL A 276 16.97 -31.95 4.73
C VAL A 276 16.22 -32.06 6.07
N THR A 277 15.71 -33.24 6.44
CA THR A 277 14.99 -33.44 7.71
C THR A 277 15.87 -33.18 8.95
N GLN A 278 17.11 -33.67 8.99
CA GLN A 278 17.98 -33.49 10.17
C GLN A 278 18.44 -32.04 10.45
N SER A 279 18.45 -31.16 9.45
CA SER A 279 18.88 -29.75 9.63
C SER A 279 17.73 -28.75 9.78
N VAL A 280 16.51 -29.16 9.41
CA VAL A 280 15.28 -28.36 9.48
C VAL A 280 14.52 -28.59 10.79
N ASP A 281 14.72 -29.72 11.47
CA ASP A 281 14.14 -30.00 12.80
C ASP A 281 14.48 -28.91 13.83
N ASP A 282 15.67 -28.31 13.71
CA ASP A 282 16.14 -27.21 14.58
C ASP A 282 15.39 -25.87 14.37
N LEU A 283 14.65 -25.72 13.26
CA LEU A 283 13.85 -24.53 12.97
C LEU A 283 12.41 -24.65 13.47
N GLY A 284 11.95 -25.84 13.87
CA GLY A 284 10.58 -26.07 14.36
C GLY A 284 9.49 -25.71 13.33
N LEU A 285 9.76 -25.95 12.03
CA LEU A 285 8.83 -25.60 10.94
C LEU A 285 7.48 -26.34 11.01
N GLU A 286 7.43 -27.47 11.72
CA GLU A 286 6.23 -28.24 12.04
C GLU A 286 5.08 -27.37 12.59
N LYS A 287 5.44 -26.34 13.37
CA LYS A 287 4.48 -25.43 14.02
C LYS A 287 3.62 -24.63 13.05
N PHE A 288 4.06 -24.49 11.79
CA PHE A 288 3.36 -23.69 10.80
C PHE A 288 2.29 -24.47 10.03
N GLY A 289 2.19 -25.79 10.20
CA GLY A 289 1.21 -26.64 9.49
C GLY A 289 1.30 -26.44 7.98
N LEU A 290 2.50 -26.52 7.43
CA LEU A 290 2.75 -26.48 5.99
C LEU A 290 2.45 -27.85 5.38
N ASN A 291 1.97 -27.88 4.14
CA ASN A 291 1.96 -29.12 3.37
C ASN A 291 3.36 -29.41 2.77
N ASP A 292 3.55 -30.61 2.24
CA ASP A 292 4.84 -31.06 1.70
C ASP A 292 5.42 -30.12 0.62
N SER A 293 4.57 -29.60 -0.28
CA SER A 293 5.01 -28.70 -1.35
C SER A 293 5.52 -27.36 -0.81
N GLN A 294 4.85 -26.81 0.21
CA GLN A 294 5.25 -25.60 0.90
C GLN A 294 6.50 -25.85 1.73
N LEU A 295 6.54 -26.94 2.51
CA LEU A 295 7.68 -27.30 3.36
C LEU A 295 8.95 -27.49 2.52
N HIS A 296 8.86 -28.17 1.39
CA HIS A 296 9.98 -28.36 0.48
C HIS A 296 10.51 -27.03 -0.08
N ALA A 297 9.61 -26.16 -0.55
CA ALA A 297 9.98 -24.85 -1.05
C ALA A 297 10.67 -24.00 0.04
N VAL A 298 10.13 -23.99 1.26
CA VAL A 298 10.71 -23.29 2.41
C VAL A 298 12.08 -23.85 2.77
N ALA A 299 12.19 -25.17 2.95
CA ALA A 299 13.42 -25.83 3.37
C ALA A 299 14.57 -25.57 2.38
N ASP A 300 14.35 -25.76 1.09
CA ASP A 300 15.38 -25.50 0.07
C ASP A 300 15.77 -24.01 0.01
N CYS A 301 14.81 -23.08 0.14
CA CYS A 301 15.12 -21.66 0.21
C CYS A 301 16.00 -21.35 1.43
N VAL A 302 15.66 -21.89 2.60
CA VAL A 302 16.37 -21.62 3.85
C VAL A 302 17.76 -22.24 3.87
N LEU A 303 17.90 -23.50 3.46
CA LEU A 303 19.18 -24.19 3.44
C LEU A 303 20.14 -23.56 2.43
N SER A 304 19.64 -23.16 1.26
CA SER A 304 20.44 -22.44 0.27
C SER A 304 20.91 -21.08 0.78
N ALA A 305 20.10 -20.39 1.60
CA ALA A 305 20.48 -19.12 2.23
C ALA A 305 21.57 -19.31 3.29
N ILE A 306 21.52 -20.40 4.05
CA ILE A 306 22.47 -20.70 5.12
C ILE A 306 23.82 -21.16 4.54
N ASP A 307 23.81 -22.01 3.51
CA ASP A 307 25.05 -22.55 2.92
C ASP A 307 25.90 -21.44 2.29
N ASN A 308 25.27 -20.42 1.69
CA ASN A 308 25.89 -19.15 1.28
C ASN A 308 27.11 -19.26 0.32
N ARG A 309 27.42 -20.44 -0.24
CA ARG A 309 28.59 -20.69 -1.09
C ARG A 309 28.42 -20.17 -2.52
N LEU A 310 27.23 -20.33 -3.09
CA LEU A 310 26.93 -19.98 -4.47
C LEU A 310 25.68 -19.09 -4.54
N PRO A 311 25.65 -18.10 -5.46
CA PRO A 311 24.43 -17.37 -5.75
C PRO A 311 23.32 -18.32 -6.19
N SER A 312 22.09 -18.06 -5.76
CA SER A 312 20.96 -18.93 -6.07
C SER A 312 19.73 -18.14 -6.50
N LEU A 313 18.97 -18.76 -7.39
CA LEU A 313 17.73 -18.23 -7.94
C LEU A 313 16.65 -19.30 -7.77
N LYS A 314 15.49 -18.94 -7.23
CA LYS A 314 14.39 -19.87 -6.94
C LYS A 314 13.08 -19.29 -7.45
N LEU A 315 12.25 -20.13 -8.08
CA LEU A 315 10.89 -19.77 -8.50
C LEU A 315 9.89 -20.59 -7.68
N ILE A 316 8.95 -19.91 -7.01
CA ILE A 316 7.82 -20.55 -6.33
C ILE A 316 6.55 -20.17 -7.08
N TRP A 317 5.94 -21.16 -7.71
CA TRP A 317 4.67 -21.02 -8.40
C TRP A 317 3.52 -21.34 -7.44
N GLY A 318 2.78 -20.30 -7.08
CA GLY A 318 1.67 -20.42 -6.15
C GLY A 318 0.35 -19.97 -6.78
N PRO A 319 -0.45 -20.90 -7.31
CA PRO A 319 -1.82 -20.63 -7.75
C PRO A 319 -2.73 -20.03 -6.63
N PRO A 320 -3.93 -19.53 -6.96
CA PRO A 320 -4.86 -18.95 -5.99
C PRO A 320 -5.15 -19.88 -4.81
N GLY A 321 -5.13 -19.34 -3.59
CA GLY A 321 -5.45 -20.11 -2.38
C GLY A 321 -4.36 -21.08 -1.91
N THR A 322 -3.21 -21.18 -2.58
CA THR A 322 -2.16 -22.16 -2.25
C THR A 322 -1.21 -21.76 -1.11
N GLY A 323 -1.45 -20.61 -0.48
CA GLY A 323 -0.66 -20.16 0.67
C GLY A 323 0.70 -19.53 0.30
N LYS A 324 0.81 -18.81 -0.83
CA LYS A 324 2.00 -18.01 -1.19
C LYS A 324 2.54 -17.18 -0.02
N THR A 325 1.71 -16.29 0.53
CA THR A 325 2.07 -15.43 1.66
C THR A 325 2.46 -16.24 2.89
N LYS A 326 1.78 -17.36 3.18
CA LYS A 326 2.13 -18.26 4.29
C LYS A 326 3.55 -18.83 4.11
N THR A 327 3.88 -19.25 2.90
CA THR A 327 5.19 -19.78 2.52
C THR A 327 6.26 -18.70 2.67
N ILE A 328 6.03 -17.50 2.13
CA ILE A 328 6.93 -16.34 2.26
C ILE A 328 7.18 -16.00 3.72
N CYS A 329 6.13 -15.85 4.54
CA CYS A 329 6.29 -15.50 5.95
C CYS A 329 7.04 -16.58 6.73
N THR A 330 6.92 -17.86 6.37
CA THR A 330 7.69 -18.93 7.02
C THR A 330 9.17 -18.85 6.65
N ILE A 331 9.50 -18.54 5.39
CA ILE A 331 10.88 -18.26 4.97
C ILE A 331 11.42 -17.07 5.77
N LEU A 332 10.68 -15.95 5.83
CA LEU A 332 11.11 -14.74 6.54
C LEU A 332 11.33 -14.99 8.02
N TRP A 333 10.43 -15.73 8.67
CA TRP A 333 10.58 -16.10 10.07
C TRP A 333 11.84 -16.96 10.30
N ALA A 334 12.10 -17.96 9.44
CA ALA A 334 13.30 -18.78 9.53
C ALA A 334 14.59 -17.95 9.31
N MET A 335 14.57 -16.99 8.37
CA MET A 335 15.68 -16.06 8.15
C MET A 335 15.93 -15.15 9.37
N LEU A 336 14.87 -14.63 9.98
CA LEU A 336 14.94 -13.83 11.22
C LEU A 336 15.57 -14.63 12.36
N MET A 337 15.17 -15.90 12.54
CA MET A 337 15.73 -16.80 13.55
C MET A 337 17.23 -17.07 13.33
N LYS A 338 17.68 -17.09 12.07
CA LYS A 338 19.09 -17.24 11.71
C LYS A 338 19.85 -15.91 11.66
N GLY A 339 19.20 -14.79 11.96
CA GLY A 339 19.80 -13.46 11.93
C GLY A 339 20.26 -13.01 10.53
N LEU A 340 19.68 -13.57 9.47
CA LEU A 340 19.94 -13.19 8.07
C LEU A 340 19.08 -11.97 7.70
N ARG A 341 19.63 -11.08 6.86
CA ARG A 341 18.94 -9.88 6.41
C ARG A 341 18.18 -10.16 5.12
N THR A 342 16.88 -9.91 5.13
CA THR A 342 15.99 -10.15 3.98
C THR A 342 15.39 -8.85 3.49
N LEU A 343 15.30 -8.70 2.17
CA LEU A 343 14.46 -7.70 1.50
C LEU A 343 13.28 -8.42 0.85
N THR A 344 12.06 -8.03 1.22
CA THR A 344 10.84 -8.53 0.58
C THR A 344 10.14 -7.39 -0.14
N CYS A 345 9.92 -7.60 -1.44
CA CYS A 345 9.30 -6.65 -2.33
C CYS A 345 8.01 -7.22 -2.93
N ALA A 346 7.09 -6.32 -3.30
CA ALA A 346 5.93 -6.66 -4.13
C ALA A 346 5.60 -5.49 -5.08
N PRO A 347 4.86 -5.72 -6.19
CA PRO A 347 4.44 -4.67 -7.13
C PRO A 347 3.51 -3.63 -6.49
N THR A 348 2.63 -4.05 -5.57
CA THR A 348 1.58 -3.20 -5.01
C THR A 348 1.72 -3.05 -3.50
N ASN A 349 1.28 -1.91 -2.96
CA ASN A 349 1.25 -1.69 -1.50
C ASN A 349 0.41 -2.74 -0.78
N THR A 350 -0.73 -3.15 -1.36
CA THR A 350 -1.62 -4.16 -0.78
C THR A 350 -0.90 -5.49 -0.56
N ALA A 351 -0.12 -5.96 -1.54
CA ALA A 351 0.65 -7.19 -1.41
C ALA A 351 1.74 -7.08 -0.33
N VAL A 352 2.44 -5.93 -0.25
CA VAL A 352 3.43 -5.69 0.82
C VAL A 352 2.76 -5.70 2.20
N LEU A 353 1.61 -5.04 2.36
CA LEU A 353 0.87 -4.97 3.62
C LEU A 353 0.38 -6.34 4.08
N GLU A 354 -0.06 -7.19 3.16
CA GLU A 354 -0.49 -8.56 3.47
C GLU A 354 0.67 -9.40 4.05
N VAL A 355 1.84 -9.35 3.41
CA VAL A 355 3.04 -10.01 3.95
C VAL A 355 3.43 -9.41 5.30
N ALA A 356 3.44 -8.07 5.42
CA ALA A 356 3.81 -7.37 6.64
C ALA A 356 2.90 -7.71 7.82
N SER A 357 1.58 -7.70 7.62
CA SER A 357 0.61 -8.02 8.66
C SER A 357 0.79 -9.44 9.18
N ARG A 358 1.03 -10.37 8.26
CA ARG A 358 1.17 -11.79 8.60
C ARG A 358 2.48 -12.11 9.32
N ILE A 359 3.60 -11.49 8.92
CA ILE A 359 4.88 -11.69 9.64
C ILE A 359 4.88 -11.03 11.02
N VAL A 360 4.28 -9.84 11.17
CA VAL A 360 4.12 -9.18 12.47
C VAL A 360 3.32 -10.06 13.43
N ARG A 361 2.15 -10.57 12.98
CA ARG A 361 1.34 -11.50 13.78
C ARG A 361 2.12 -12.76 14.15
N LEU A 362 2.89 -13.34 13.22
CA LEU A 362 3.69 -14.53 13.51
C LEU A 362 4.75 -14.28 14.58
N VAL A 363 5.45 -13.14 14.52
CA VAL A 363 6.46 -12.78 15.52
C VAL A 363 5.82 -12.48 16.89
N GLU A 364 4.63 -11.87 16.92
CA GLU A 364 3.87 -11.64 18.16
C GLU A 364 3.39 -12.94 18.81
N HIS A 365 2.92 -13.92 18.04
CA HIS A 365 2.34 -15.15 18.60
C HIS A 365 3.41 -16.13 19.09
N LEU A 366 4.57 -16.21 18.40
CA LEU A 366 5.57 -17.26 18.62
C LEU A 366 6.59 -16.95 19.73
N HIS A 367 6.36 -15.93 20.57
CA HIS A 367 7.15 -15.54 21.77
C HIS A 367 8.48 -16.32 21.95
N GLY A 368 9.53 -15.88 21.26
CA GLY A 368 10.87 -16.45 21.35
C GLY A 368 11.91 -15.36 21.65
N SER A 369 12.96 -15.70 22.38
CA SER A 369 14.01 -14.74 22.82
C SER A 369 14.88 -14.18 21.68
N VAL A 370 14.75 -14.70 20.44
CA VAL A 370 15.68 -14.44 19.34
C VAL A 370 15.15 -13.44 18.29
N CYS A 371 13.83 -13.30 18.13
CA CYS A 371 13.23 -12.42 17.13
C CYS A 371 12.34 -11.35 17.75
N PHE A 372 12.58 -10.10 17.39
CA PHE A 372 11.81 -8.96 17.88
C PHE A 372 11.07 -8.28 16.75
N LEU A 373 9.90 -7.71 17.02
CA LEU A 373 9.20 -6.84 16.05
C LEU A 373 10.10 -5.70 15.55
N ASN A 374 11.01 -5.26 16.41
CA ASN A 374 12.00 -4.22 16.15
C ASN A 374 13.00 -4.62 15.03
N ASP A 375 13.10 -5.90 14.67
CA ASP A 375 13.93 -6.35 13.56
C ASP A 375 13.25 -6.18 12.19
N ILE A 376 11.95 -5.86 12.19
CA ILE A 376 11.12 -5.68 11.01
C ILE A 376 10.95 -4.18 10.72
N VAL A 377 11.12 -3.81 9.45
CA VAL A 377 10.86 -2.46 8.95
C VAL A 377 10.01 -2.53 7.70
N LEU A 378 8.86 -1.84 7.73
CA LEU A 378 8.00 -1.59 6.58
C LEU A 378 8.16 -0.13 6.15
N PHE A 379 8.38 0.13 4.86
CA PHE A 379 8.40 1.51 4.36
C PHE A 379 7.78 1.68 2.97
N GLY A 380 7.26 2.88 2.73
CA GLY A 380 6.60 3.27 1.47
C GLY A 380 5.80 4.55 1.66
N SER A 381 4.93 4.88 0.70
CA SER A 381 4.04 6.04 0.80
C SER A 381 2.94 5.78 1.83
N LYS A 382 2.99 6.50 2.96
CA LYS A 382 2.00 6.40 4.05
C LYS A 382 0.57 6.62 3.55
N GLU A 383 0.36 7.65 2.74
CA GLU A 383 -0.95 7.95 2.11
C GLU A 383 -1.50 6.76 1.31
N LYS A 384 -0.67 6.16 0.46
CA LYS A 384 -1.08 5.05 -0.40
C LYS A 384 -1.25 3.74 0.36
N MET A 385 -0.53 3.57 1.48
CA MET A 385 -0.61 2.39 2.35
C MET A 385 -1.74 2.49 3.38
N LYS A 386 -2.28 3.69 3.64
CA LYS A 386 -3.39 3.95 4.58
C LYS A 386 -3.17 3.37 5.99
N ILE A 387 -1.93 3.35 6.46
CA ILE A 387 -1.57 2.85 7.79
C ILE A 387 -1.95 3.92 8.83
N GLY A 388 -2.94 3.59 9.66
CA GLY A 388 -3.40 4.44 10.77
C GLY A 388 -2.47 4.40 11.98
N ARG A 389 -2.70 5.29 12.96
CA ARG A 389 -1.95 5.30 14.24
C ARG A 389 -2.23 4.07 15.11
N GLU A 390 -3.43 3.51 15.00
CA GLU A 390 -3.89 2.35 15.78
C GLU A 390 -3.66 1.01 15.07
N ASP A 391 -3.10 1.04 13.86
CA ASP A 391 -2.76 -0.16 13.12
C ASP A 391 -1.53 -0.82 13.75
N ALA A 392 -1.57 -2.15 13.97
CA ALA A 392 -0.43 -2.93 14.43
C ALA A 392 0.82 -2.71 13.55
N LEU A 393 0.61 -2.44 12.25
CA LEU A 393 1.69 -2.13 11.32
C LEU A 393 2.40 -0.79 11.61
N SER A 394 1.79 0.12 12.35
CA SER A 394 2.40 1.40 12.76
C SER A 394 3.65 1.21 13.64
N MET A 395 3.75 0.06 14.32
CA MET A 395 4.92 -0.29 15.13
C MET A 395 6.15 -0.56 14.25
N VAL A 396 5.95 -1.23 13.10
CA VAL A 396 7.03 -1.58 12.17
C VAL A 396 7.21 -0.57 11.03
N PHE A 397 6.30 0.40 10.88
CA PHE A 397 6.38 1.41 9.83
C PHE A 397 7.50 2.42 10.09
N LEU A 398 8.42 2.55 9.15
CA LEU A 398 9.68 3.31 9.28
C LEU A 398 9.46 4.76 9.72
N ASP A 399 8.51 5.46 9.08
CA ASP A 399 8.21 6.88 9.37
C ASP A 399 7.74 7.05 10.82
N SER A 400 6.79 6.22 11.24
CA SER A 400 6.18 6.29 12.58
C SER A 400 7.18 5.90 13.65
N ARG A 401 7.98 4.87 13.39
CA ARG A 401 9.04 4.41 14.28
C ARG A 401 10.19 5.42 14.43
N ALA A 402 10.61 6.05 13.33
CA ALA A 402 11.61 7.12 13.37
C ALA A 402 11.12 8.34 14.16
N LYS A 403 9.84 8.73 13.99
CA LYS A 403 9.21 9.81 14.77
C LYS A 403 9.22 9.51 16.27
N ARG A 404 8.92 8.27 16.68
CA ARG A 404 8.97 7.85 18.10
C ARG A 404 10.40 7.88 18.66
N LEU A 405 11.39 7.43 17.89
CA LEU A 405 12.79 7.37 18.33
C LEU A 405 13.53 8.72 18.32
N LEU A 406 13.15 9.66 17.47
CA LEU A 406 13.86 10.93 17.30
C LEU A 406 14.08 11.67 18.65
N PRO A 407 13.07 11.86 19.52
CA PRO A 407 13.28 12.47 20.84
C PRO A 407 14.34 11.76 21.70
N CYS A 408 14.52 10.44 21.53
CA CYS A 408 15.50 9.65 22.29
C CYS A 408 16.94 9.89 21.81
N PHE A 409 17.13 10.24 20.53
CA PHE A 409 18.45 10.47 19.93
C PHE A 409 18.88 11.94 19.93
N MET A 410 18.02 12.86 20.36
CA MET A 410 18.34 14.28 20.46
C MET A 410 19.56 14.53 21.39
N PRO A 411 20.61 15.25 20.94
CA PRO A 411 21.82 15.43 21.74
C PRO A 411 21.63 16.14 23.09
N THR A 412 20.62 17.01 23.20
CA THR A 412 20.41 17.89 24.36
C THR A 412 19.29 17.45 25.28
N THR A 413 18.37 16.61 24.80
CA THR A 413 17.17 16.18 25.56
C THR A 413 16.95 14.67 25.53
N GLY A 414 17.68 13.95 24.68
CA GLY A 414 17.53 12.52 24.49
C GLY A 414 18.17 11.68 25.59
N TRP A 415 18.25 10.38 25.32
CA TRP A 415 18.59 9.36 26.32
C TRP A 415 19.97 9.61 26.93
N MET A 416 20.98 9.94 26.11
CA MET A 416 22.38 10.07 26.55
C MET A 416 22.53 11.28 27.48
N HIS A 417 21.80 12.37 27.19
CA HIS A 417 21.73 13.52 28.06
C HIS A 417 21.04 13.17 29.39
N CYS A 418 19.89 12.48 29.33
CA CYS A 418 19.14 12.09 30.51
C CYS A 418 19.93 11.12 31.40
N LEU A 419 20.59 10.14 30.79
CA LEU A 419 21.43 9.16 31.48
C LEU A 419 22.57 9.86 32.23
N ARG A 420 23.35 10.71 31.55
CA ARG A 420 24.47 11.44 32.18
C ARG A 420 23.98 12.36 33.29
N SER A 421 22.89 13.09 33.04
CA SER A 421 22.30 14.00 34.01
C SER A 421 21.81 13.27 35.26
N LEU A 422 21.19 12.10 35.11
CA LEU A 422 20.74 11.29 36.24
C LEU A 422 21.91 10.68 37.00
N MET A 423 22.90 10.15 36.29
CA MET A 423 24.13 9.60 36.85
C MET A 423 24.85 10.65 37.69
N ASP A 424 25.11 11.85 37.15
CA ASP A 424 25.78 12.94 37.86
C ASP A 424 24.98 13.41 39.09
N HIS A 425 23.64 13.45 38.97
CA HIS A 425 22.75 13.86 40.06
C HIS A 425 22.70 12.84 41.20
N LEU A 426 22.81 11.55 40.89
CA LEU A 426 22.88 10.49 41.88
C LEU A 426 24.30 10.32 42.44
N GLU A 427 25.36 10.55 41.66
CA GLU A 427 26.73 10.39 42.12
C GLU A 427 27.21 11.59 42.95
N SER A 428 26.98 12.83 42.47
CA SER A 428 27.51 14.06 43.06
C SER A 428 26.44 15.17 43.26
N PRO A 429 25.37 14.93 44.02
CA PRO A 429 24.23 15.86 44.09
C PRO A 429 24.53 17.23 44.70
N ILE A 430 25.43 17.29 45.69
CA ILE A 430 25.80 18.57 46.33
C ILE A 430 26.54 19.47 45.32
N THR A 431 27.41 18.88 44.50
CA THR A 431 28.12 19.60 43.43
C THR A 431 27.14 20.15 42.40
N GLN A 432 26.14 19.35 41.98
CA GLN A 432 25.10 19.80 41.06
C GLN A 432 24.26 20.95 41.64
N TYR A 433 23.92 20.90 42.93
CA TYR A 433 23.21 21.99 43.60
C TYR A 433 24.06 23.28 43.64
N ARG A 434 25.35 23.19 43.96
CA ARG A 434 26.26 24.36 43.92
C ARG A 434 26.34 24.98 42.53
N LEU A 435 26.49 24.16 41.48
CA LEU A 435 26.50 24.63 40.09
C LEU A 435 25.17 25.28 39.68
N HIS A 436 24.03 24.77 40.19
CA HIS A 436 22.73 25.38 39.96
C HIS A 436 22.63 26.76 40.61
N LEU A 437 23.08 26.90 41.86
CA LEU A 437 23.13 28.19 42.56
C LEU A 437 24.01 29.20 41.81
N GLU A 438 25.19 28.78 41.34
CA GLU A 438 26.06 29.64 40.52
C GLU A 438 25.40 30.09 39.21
N LYS A 439 24.64 29.21 38.54
CA LYS A 439 23.90 29.56 37.32
C LYS A 439 22.80 30.59 37.59
N LEU A 440 22.06 30.45 38.69
CA LEU A 440 21.05 31.43 39.09
C LEU A 440 21.70 32.81 39.33
N LEU A 441 22.83 32.83 40.04
CA LEU A 441 23.60 34.06 40.31
C LEU A 441 24.17 34.70 39.03
N LYS A 442 24.62 33.90 38.04
CA LYS A 442 25.13 34.41 36.76
C LYS A 442 24.02 34.98 35.87
N ASN A 443 22.83 34.37 35.85
CA ASN A 443 21.70 34.83 35.06
C ASN A 443 21.13 36.16 35.57
N GLU A 444 21.19 36.41 36.88
CA GLU A 444 20.86 37.70 37.49
C GLU A 444 21.80 38.82 37.02
N LYS A 445 23.12 38.59 37.11
CA LYS A 445 24.12 39.58 36.64
C LYS A 445 23.92 39.96 35.17
N LYS A 446 23.49 39.02 34.32
CA LYS A 446 23.13 39.27 32.91
C LYS A 446 21.81 40.05 32.73
N LYS A 447 20.84 39.89 33.63
CA LYS A 447 19.58 40.66 33.61
C LYS A 447 19.78 42.10 34.09
N GLU A 448 20.69 42.32 35.04
CA GLU A 448 21.08 43.66 35.48
C GLU A 448 21.88 44.42 34.41
N SER A 449 22.76 43.74 33.66
CA SER A 449 23.54 44.38 32.59
C SER A 449 22.72 44.74 31.33
N ASN A 450 21.58 44.09 31.09
CA ASN A 450 20.71 44.36 29.94
C ASN A 450 19.62 45.42 30.21
N LYS A 451 19.44 45.88 31.46
CA LYS A 451 18.60 47.03 31.78
C LYS A 451 19.45 48.29 31.76
N GLY A 452 19.60 48.89 30.57
CA GLY A 452 20.06 50.27 30.42
C GLY A 452 19.21 51.19 31.31
N GLY A 453 19.89 52.08 32.04
CA GLY A 453 19.38 52.72 33.24
C GLY A 453 17.99 53.35 33.13
N SER A 454 17.08 52.90 33.99
CA SER A 454 16.11 53.76 34.69
C SER A 454 15.43 53.05 35.84
N ARG A 455 15.48 53.72 37.00
CA ARG A 455 14.75 53.53 38.27
C ARG A 455 14.76 52.14 38.92
N ALA A 456 15.54 52.09 40.00
CA ALA A 456 15.42 51.13 41.10
C ALA A 456 13.97 50.99 41.56
N THR A 457 13.41 49.80 41.33
CA THR A 457 12.19 49.28 41.97
C THR A 457 12.52 47.92 42.55
N GLN A 458 11.95 47.62 43.72
CA GLN A 458 12.31 46.56 44.68
C GLN A 458 13.03 45.32 44.12
N GLY A 459 14.11 44.94 44.82
CA GLY A 459 14.84 43.70 44.60
C GLY A 459 13.90 42.51 44.52
N THR A 460 13.95 41.82 43.39
CA THR A 460 13.20 40.58 43.18
C THR A 460 13.84 39.53 44.09
N ILE A 461 13.14 39.10 45.15
CA ILE A 461 13.64 38.05 46.05
C ILE A 461 13.72 36.76 45.25
N ILE A 462 14.93 36.32 44.89
CA ILE A 462 15.14 35.00 44.32
C ILE A 462 14.76 33.97 45.38
N ARG A 463 13.68 33.22 45.15
CA ARG A 463 13.40 32.03 45.95
C ARG A 463 14.39 30.94 45.54
N ILE A 464 15.47 30.79 46.31
CA ILE A 464 16.39 29.67 46.17
C ILE A 464 15.68 28.44 46.73
N PRO A 465 15.41 27.41 45.91
CA PRO A 465 14.79 26.18 46.40
C PRO A 465 15.74 25.49 47.39
N PRO A 466 15.23 24.97 48.53
CA PRO A 466 15.98 24.08 49.40
C PRO A 466 16.59 22.92 48.59
N PHE A 467 17.75 22.42 49.01
CA PHE A 467 18.44 21.30 48.35
C PHE A 467 17.50 20.11 48.09
N LYS A 468 16.65 19.78 49.07
CA LYS A 468 15.61 18.75 48.97
C LYS A 468 14.67 18.97 47.78
N ASP A 469 14.13 20.18 47.65
CA ASP A 469 13.16 20.52 46.60
C ASP A 469 13.84 20.57 45.22
N PHE A 470 15.06 21.10 45.16
CA PHE A 470 15.89 21.04 43.96
C PHE A 470 16.17 19.59 43.53
N PHE A 471 16.65 18.75 44.45
CA PHE A 471 17.00 17.37 44.15
C PHE A 471 15.78 16.58 43.71
N LYS A 472 14.67 16.71 44.43
CA LYS A 472 13.39 16.05 44.11
C LYS A 472 12.85 16.50 42.76
N GLY A 473 12.80 17.80 42.50
CA GLY A 473 12.30 18.36 41.25
C GLY A 473 13.15 17.94 40.04
N TYR A 474 14.47 18.01 40.17
CA TYR A 474 15.41 17.62 39.12
C TYR A 474 15.39 16.11 38.86
N PHE A 475 15.44 15.29 39.93
CA PHE A 475 15.37 13.84 39.82
C PHE A 475 14.10 13.41 39.09
N ASN A 476 12.92 13.85 39.53
CA ASN A 476 11.64 13.50 38.90
C ASN A 476 11.57 13.95 37.42
N LYS A 477 12.15 15.11 37.09
CA LYS A 477 12.18 15.59 35.70
C LYS A 477 13.04 14.69 34.81
N VAL A 478 14.29 14.43 35.21
CA VAL A 478 15.25 13.66 34.40
C VAL A 478 14.87 12.18 34.37
N SER A 479 14.41 11.62 35.49
CA SER A 479 14.00 10.22 35.57
C SER A 479 12.77 9.93 34.70
N ASN A 480 11.79 10.83 34.65
CA ASN A 480 10.63 10.68 33.76
C ASN A 480 11.01 10.77 32.28
N LEU A 481 11.97 11.64 31.92
CA LEU A 481 12.49 11.72 30.54
C LEU A 481 13.27 10.46 30.16
N LEU A 482 14.16 9.98 31.06
CA LEU A 482 14.91 8.75 30.84
C LEU A 482 13.96 7.54 30.73
N ARG A 483 12.93 7.48 31.59
CA ARG A 483 11.90 6.43 31.55
C ARG A 483 11.25 6.35 30.17
N LYS A 484 10.75 7.48 29.65
CA LYS A 484 10.17 7.55 28.31
C LYS A 484 11.14 7.12 27.23
N CYS A 485 12.41 7.54 27.32
CA CYS A 485 13.44 7.13 26.34
C CYS A 485 13.67 5.63 26.38
N VAL A 486 13.82 5.03 27.55
CA VAL A 486 14.07 3.60 27.71
C VAL A 486 12.87 2.78 27.23
N GLU A 487 11.64 3.15 27.60
CA GLU A 487 10.42 2.49 27.12
C GLU A 487 10.31 2.54 25.59
N THR A 488 10.62 3.69 25.00
CA THR A 488 10.61 3.85 23.54
C THR A 488 11.71 3.02 22.89
N MET A 489 12.95 3.11 23.34
CA MET A 489 14.07 2.34 22.78
C MET A 489 13.86 0.84 22.94
N TYR A 490 13.32 0.38 24.07
CA TYR A 490 13.03 -1.03 24.28
C TYR A 490 12.08 -1.57 23.21
N ASN A 491 11.05 -0.79 22.84
CA ASN A 491 10.02 -1.18 21.86
C ASN A 491 10.36 -0.84 20.41
N ASP A 492 11.27 0.12 20.16
CA ASP A 492 11.52 0.63 18.82
C ASP A 492 12.98 0.52 18.37
N HIS A 493 13.94 0.12 19.21
CA HIS A 493 15.34 -0.02 18.78
C HIS A 493 15.63 -1.45 18.25
N PRO A 494 16.23 -1.62 17.05
CA PRO A 494 16.62 -2.93 16.53
C PRO A 494 17.68 -3.59 17.41
N ARG A 495 17.40 -4.81 17.90
CA ARG A 495 18.29 -5.49 18.86
C ARG A 495 19.30 -6.39 18.17
N SER A 496 20.51 -6.37 18.70
CA SER A 496 21.56 -7.32 18.35
C SER A 496 21.87 -8.21 19.54
N PRO A 497 22.34 -9.47 19.35
CA PRO A 497 22.73 -10.34 20.46
C PRO A 497 23.74 -9.66 21.41
N GLU A 498 24.62 -8.81 20.88
CA GLU A 498 25.65 -8.10 21.63
C GLU A 498 25.07 -7.02 22.56
N THR A 499 23.90 -6.46 22.22
CA THR A 499 23.23 -5.41 23.02
C THR A 499 22.22 -5.97 24.02
N GLY A 500 21.98 -7.29 24.02
CA GLY A 500 20.96 -7.94 24.85
C GLY A 500 21.08 -7.63 26.35
N HIS A 501 22.29 -7.69 26.90
CA HIS A 501 22.53 -7.37 28.31
C HIS A 501 22.30 -5.88 28.62
N SER A 502 22.67 -4.97 27.71
CA SER A 502 22.39 -3.54 27.86
C SER A 502 20.89 -3.25 27.91
N PHE A 503 20.08 -3.94 27.10
CA PHE A 503 18.61 -3.80 27.16
C PHE A 503 17.99 -4.41 28.42
N GLN A 504 18.59 -5.46 28.98
CA GLN A 504 18.17 -5.98 30.28
C GLN A 504 18.49 -4.97 31.40
N CYS A 505 19.71 -4.43 31.41
CA CYS A 505 20.13 -3.39 32.35
C CYS A 505 19.24 -2.13 32.26
N MET A 506 18.77 -1.76 31.07
CA MET A 506 17.77 -0.69 30.93
C MET A 506 16.48 -0.94 31.75
N LEU A 507 15.98 -2.18 31.78
CA LEU A 507 14.78 -2.52 32.56
C LEU A 507 15.07 -2.49 34.07
N GLU A 508 16.24 -2.96 34.48
CA GLU A 508 16.70 -2.91 35.87
C GLU A 508 16.80 -1.45 36.37
N VAL A 509 17.37 -0.56 35.55
CA VAL A 509 17.40 0.89 35.80
C VAL A 509 16.00 1.48 35.96
N LEU A 510 15.03 1.10 35.12
CA LEU A 510 13.64 1.61 35.26
C LEU A 510 13.01 1.25 36.59
N GLU A 511 13.31 0.05 37.08
CA GLU A 511 12.84 -0.42 38.37
C GLU A 511 13.52 0.31 39.52
N LEU A 512 14.84 0.46 39.46
CA LEU A 512 15.62 1.22 40.44
C LEU A 512 15.16 2.67 40.53
N ILE A 513 14.86 3.30 39.38
CA ILE A 513 14.26 4.63 39.33
C ILE A 513 12.92 4.63 40.06
N GLY A 514 12.07 3.61 39.89
CA GLY A 514 10.80 3.48 40.61
C GLY A 514 10.99 3.43 42.13
N ILE A 515 11.90 2.57 42.61
CA ILE A 515 12.22 2.43 44.04
C ILE A 515 12.76 3.76 44.60
N LEU A 516 13.69 4.40 43.89
CA LEU A 516 14.25 5.70 44.29
C LEU A 516 13.18 6.78 44.31
N GLN A 517 12.28 6.81 43.33
CA GLN A 517 11.17 7.77 43.25
C GLN A 517 10.22 7.65 44.44
N GLU A 518 9.89 6.43 44.88
CA GLU A 518 9.08 6.21 46.09
C GLU A 518 9.78 6.72 47.36
N LEU A 519 11.09 6.47 47.49
CA LEU A 519 11.88 6.88 48.67
C LEU A 519 12.10 8.39 48.73
N ILE A 520 12.44 9.02 47.59
CA ILE A 520 12.71 10.47 47.48
C ILE A 520 11.44 11.30 47.67
N ASN A 521 10.29 10.79 47.21
CA ASN A 521 9.01 11.49 47.32
C ASN A 521 8.31 11.30 48.68
N CYS A 522 8.87 10.47 49.57
CA CYS A 522 8.32 10.24 50.91
C CYS A 522 8.33 11.52 51.76
N LYS A 523 7.32 11.70 52.62
CA LYS A 523 7.15 12.93 53.43
C LYS A 523 8.12 13.05 54.61
N ASN A 524 8.80 11.98 55.02
CA ASN A 524 9.71 11.99 56.16
C ASN A 524 11.05 12.69 55.84
N ASP A 525 11.49 13.58 56.72
CA ASP A 525 12.73 14.38 56.56
C ASP A 525 14.02 13.65 56.96
N ASP A 526 13.93 12.55 57.70
CA ASP A 526 15.08 11.78 58.23
C ASP A 526 16.05 11.21 57.17
N ILE A 527 15.67 11.25 55.89
CA ILE A 527 16.44 10.69 54.77
C ILE A 527 17.54 11.65 54.28
N TRP A 528 17.40 12.96 54.50
CA TRP A 528 18.18 13.98 53.78
C TRP A 528 19.44 14.48 54.51
N SER A 529 19.68 14.09 55.76
CA SER A 529 20.71 14.72 56.61
C SER A 529 22.13 14.15 56.47
N ASP A 530 22.31 12.84 56.26
CA ASP A 530 23.63 12.20 56.43
C ASP A 530 24.11 11.30 55.27
N GLU A 531 23.22 10.69 54.47
CA GLU A 531 23.64 9.70 53.45
C GLU A 531 24.13 10.32 52.12
N PHE A 532 23.78 11.58 51.86
CA PHE A 532 24.23 12.29 50.65
C PHE A 532 25.62 12.93 50.79
N HIS A 533 26.19 12.93 52.00
CA HIS A 533 27.45 13.58 52.33
C HIS A 533 28.70 12.69 52.20
N ASP A 534 28.60 11.35 52.35
CA ASP A 534 29.80 10.50 52.55
C ASP A 534 29.85 9.13 51.83
N CYS A 535 28.92 8.78 50.93
CA CYS A 535 29.00 7.48 50.25
C CYS A 535 29.87 7.55 48.99
N LYS A 536 31.13 7.11 49.09
CA LYS A 536 31.91 6.67 47.91
C LYS A 536 31.19 5.47 47.29
N ILE A 537 30.81 5.59 46.03
CA ILE A 537 30.28 4.46 45.24
C ILE A 537 31.49 3.58 44.91
N GLU A 538 31.47 2.33 45.37
CA GLU A 538 32.54 1.35 45.10
C GLU A 538 32.61 0.96 43.61
N ASP A 539 33.69 0.26 43.24
CA ASP A 539 34.07 -0.06 41.85
C ASP A 539 32.97 -0.79 41.06
N ASP A 540 33.09 -0.79 39.72
CA ASP A 540 32.16 -1.42 38.78
C ASP A 540 32.16 -2.96 38.96
N GLY A 541 31.55 -3.46 40.05
CA GLY A 541 31.44 -4.90 40.33
C GLY A 541 30.71 -5.66 39.22
N ASP A 542 30.87 -6.99 39.20
CA ASP A 542 30.44 -7.87 38.10
C ASP A 542 28.95 -7.65 37.70
N PRO A 543 28.66 -7.28 36.43
CA PRO A 543 27.31 -7.15 35.88
C PRO A 543 26.40 -8.37 36.06
N ILE A 544 26.98 -9.56 36.20
CA ILE A 544 26.23 -10.82 36.38
C ILE A 544 25.50 -10.86 37.73
N LEU A 545 25.99 -10.15 38.76
CA LEU A 545 25.44 -10.16 40.13
C LEU A 545 24.35 -9.10 40.35
N TRP A 546 24.05 -8.24 39.37
CA TRP A 546 23.15 -7.09 39.58
C TRP A 546 21.71 -7.49 39.83
N SER A 547 21.20 -8.50 39.13
CA SER A 547 19.82 -8.98 39.35
C SER A 547 19.62 -9.55 40.76
N GLU A 548 20.63 -10.20 41.35
CA GLU A 548 20.61 -10.64 42.75
C GLU A 548 20.66 -9.47 43.73
N GLN A 549 21.48 -8.47 43.43
CA GLN A 549 21.57 -7.24 44.24
C GLN A 549 20.29 -6.41 44.18
N LEU A 550 19.60 -6.38 43.03
CA LEU A 550 18.29 -5.78 42.88
C LEU A 550 17.25 -6.53 43.74
N ALA A 551 17.28 -7.86 43.78
CA ALA A 551 16.44 -8.64 44.69
C ALA A 551 16.72 -8.31 46.17
N HIS A 552 17.99 -8.12 46.53
CA HIS A 552 18.36 -7.67 47.88
C HIS A 552 17.80 -6.28 48.20
N VAL A 553 17.87 -5.32 47.26
CA VAL A 553 17.25 -3.98 47.40
C VAL A 553 15.74 -4.11 47.64
N ARG A 554 15.04 -4.99 46.91
CA ARG A 554 13.58 -5.20 47.09
C ARG A 554 13.25 -5.66 48.52
N SER A 555 13.99 -6.65 49.02
CA SER A 555 13.75 -7.31 50.32
C SER A 555 14.12 -6.45 51.54
N ASN A 556 14.88 -5.37 51.35
CA ASN A 556 15.35 -4.56 52.47
C ASN A 556 14.22 -3.73 53.11
N THR A 557 14.08 -3.83 54.42
CA THR A 557 13.04 -3.16 55.21
C THR A 557 13.45 -1.76 55.70
N SER A 558 14.75 -1.46 55.75
CA SER A 558 15.26 -0.15 56.18
C SER A 558 15.26 0.84 55.02
N LYS A 559 14.45 1.92 55.11
CA LYS A 559 14.35 2.94 54.04
C LYS A 559 15.69 3.61 53.73
N LYS A 560 16.51 3.90 54.75
CA LYS A 560 17.86 4.48 54.61
C LYS A 560 18.79 3.53 53.85
N HIS A 561 18.90 2.30 54.36
CA HIS A 561 19.76 1.29 53.73
C HIS A 561 19.29 0.93 52.30
N LYS A 562 17.98 0.87 52.07
CA LYS A 562 17.38 0.65 50.75
C LYS A 562 17.70 1.78 49.78
N LEU A 563 17.65 3.04 50.22
CA LEU A 563 18.03 4.21 49.41
C LEU A 563 19.51 4.12 49.01
N LYS A 564 20.40 3.86 49.97
CA LYS A 564 21.84 3.73 49.72
C LYS A 564 22.15 2.63 48.70
N LEU A 565 21.58 1.44 48.88
CA LEU A 565 21.78 0.31 47.97
C LEU A 565 21.21 0.60 46.57
N ALA A 566 19.97 1.09 46.48
CA ALA A 566 19.32 1.39 45.20
C ALA A 566 20.07 2.49 44.43
N ARG A 567 20.54 3.53 45.13
CA ARG A 567 21.33 4.62 44.54
C ARG A 567 22.66 4.10 43.99
N SER A 568 23.38 3.29 44.77
CA SER A 568 24.66 2.74 44.35
C SER A 568 24.54 1.82 43.13
N LEU A 569 23.55 0.92 43.15
CA LEU A 569 23.29 0.00 42.04
C LEU A 569 22.89 0.75 40.76
N CYS A 570 22.00 1.74 40.89
CA CYS A 570 21.53 2.54 39.77
C CYS A 570 22.66 3.32 39.09
N VAL A 571 23.58 3.94 39.85
CA VAL A 571 24.73 4.65 39.26
C VAL A 571 25.66 3.70 38.50
N ARG A 572 25.91 2.50 39.04
CA ARG A 572 26.77 1.51 38.36
C ARG A 572 26.14 1.00 37.06
N GLU A 573 24.84 0.70 37.07
CA GLU A 573 24.09 0.32 35.87
C GLU A 573 24.07 1.45 34.82
N LEU A 574 23.83 2.70 35.24
CA LEU A 574 23.89 3.86 34.34
C LEU A 574 25.29 4.05 33.74
N ARG A 575 26.36 3.85 34.52
CA ARG A 575 27.75 3.93 34.05
C ARG A 575 28.07 2.83 33.05
N TYR A 576 27.59 1.61 33.29
CA TYR A 576 27.71 0.50 32.35
C TYR A 576 26.99 0.80 31.03
N LEU A 577 25.75 1.28 31.11
CA LEU A 577 24.96 1.67 29.94
C LEU A 577 25.65 2.78 29.14
N HIS A 578 26.24 3.76 29.80
CA HIS A 578 27.02 4.83 29.16
C HIS A 578 28.23 4.30 28.38
N LYS A 579 28.90 3.28 28.91
CA LYS A 579 30.13 2.71 28.33
C LYS A 579 29.87 1.65 27.26
N ASN A 580 28.80 0.87 27.40
CA ASN A 580 28.56 -0.33 26.57
C ASN A 580 27.43 -0.16 25.55
N LEU A 581 26.62 0.90 25.65
CA LEU A 581 25.55 1.16 24.67
C LEU A 581 25.82 2.44 23.88
N GLU A 582 26.43 2.28 22.72
CA GLU A 582 26.63 3.37 21.77
C GLU A 582 25.35 3.61 20.95
N LEU A 583 24.69 4.74 21.22
CA LEU A 583 23.54 5.22 20.46
C LEU A 583 23.87 6.53 19.74
N PRO A 584 23.26 6.78 18.57
CA PRO A 584 23.53 7.97 17.79
C PRO A 584 22.93 9.23 18.43
N GLY A 585 23.57 10.37 18.18
CA GLY A 585 23.10 11.71 18.55
C GLY A 585 22.50 12.44 17.35
N TYR A 586 21.36 11.97 16.83
CA TYR A 586 20.75 12.55 15.63
C TYR A 586 19.75 13.65 15.96
N SER A 587 19.73 14.68 15.12
CA SER A 587 18.77 15.79 15.19
C SER A 587 17.75 15.79 14.06
N SER A 588 17.85 14.86 13.09
CA SER A 588 16.94 14.79 11.95
C SER A 588 16.31 13.42 11.83
N LYS A 589 15.00 13.39 11.54
CA LYS A 589 14.25 12.15 11.32
C LYS A 589 14.89 11.26 10.24
N ARG A 590 15.38 11.84 9.13
CA ARG A 590 16.02 11.11 8.02
C ARG A 590 17.24 10.30 8.47
N SER A 591 18.02 10.82 9.42
CA SER A 591 19.18 10.11 9.98
C SER A 591 18.72 8.89 10.80
N VAL A 592 17.64 9.03 11.57
CA VAL A 592 17.02 7.93 12.31
C VAL A 592 16.47 6.86 11.37
N GLU A 593 15.81 7.25 10.28
CA GLU A 593 15.31 6.30 9.28
C GLU A 593 16.45 5.50 8.62
N THR A 594 17.55 6.19 8.30
CA THR A 594 18.75 5.54 7.74
C THR A 594 19.36 4.55 8.74
N TYR A 595 19.46 4.95 10.01
CA TYR A 595 19.93 4.11 11.10
C TYR A 595 19.10 2.83 11.28
N LEU A 596 17.77 2.95 11.20
CA LEU A 596 16.85 1.80 11.27
C LEU A 596 17.05 0.87 10.07
N LEU A 597 17.14 1.41 8.85
CA LEU A 597 17.34 0.61 7.63
C LEU A 597 18.70 -0.11 7.60
N GLN A 598 19.73 0.43 8.24
CA GLN A 598 21.05 -0.25 8.35
C GLN A 598 20.99 -1.49 9.26
N ARG A 599 20.11 -1.48 10.27
CA ARG A 599 20.08 -2.48 11.35
C ARG A 599 18.91 -3.47 11.25
N ALA A 600 17.86 -3.14 10.49
CA ALA A 600 16.73 -4.03 10.29
C ALA A 600 17.14 -5.35 9.62
N LYS A 601 16.61 -6.47 10.13
CA LYS A 601 16.83 -7.81 9.59
C LYS A 601 15.79 -8.15 8.52
N CYS A 602 14.55 -7.69 8.66
CA CYS A 602 13.50 -7.91 7.65
C CYS A 602 12.99 -6.56 7.13
N ILE A 603 13.23 -6.27 5.85
CA ILE A 603 12.78 -5.05 5.19
C ILE A 603 11.67 -5.38 4.21
N LEU A 604 10.55 -4.66 4.31
CA LEU A 604 9.35 -4.81 3.49
C LEU A 604 9.04 -3.49 2.77
N CYS A 605 8.95 -3.51 1.43
CA CYS A 605 8.57 -2.33 0.65
C CYS A 605 8.08 -2.72 -0.75
N THR A 606 7.65 -1.76 -1.57
CA THR A 606 7.37 -2.05 -2.99
C THR A 606 8.67 -2.14 -3.78
N VAL A 607 8.64 -2.82 -4.93
CA VAL A 607 9.81 -2.94 -5.83
C VAL A 607 10.38 -1.56 -6.19
N SER A 608 9.53 -0.60 -6.58
CA SER A 608 9.98 0.77 -6.86
C SER A 608 10.53 1.48 -5.62
N SER A 609 9.89 1.34 -4.45
CA SER A 609 10.37 1.97 -3.21
C SER A 609 11.71 1.41 -2.71
N SER A 610 12.06 0.17 -3.07
CA SER A 610 13.36 -0.43 -2.72
C SER A 610 14.55 0.40 -3.22
N PHE A 611 14.35 1.25 -4.23
CA PHE A 611 15.36 2.21 -4.71
C PHE A 611 15.91 3.11 -3.59
N ARG A 612 15.14 3.37 -2.53
CA ARG A 612 15.59 4.12 -1.35
C ARG A 612 16.82 3.49 -0.68
N LEU A 613 17.00 2.17 -0.78
CA LEU A 613 18.11 1.45 -0.14
C LEU A 613 19.46 1.73 -0.79
N TYR A 614 19.52 2.20 -2.04
CA TYR A 614 20.77 2.64 -2.68
C TYR A 614 21.41 3.84 -1.98
N ASN A 615 20.58 4.67 -1.34
CA ASN A 615 21.02 5.85 -0.60
C ASN A 615 21.44 5.53 0.84
N VAL A 616 21.20 4.31 1.33
CA VAL A 616 21.59 3.90 2.67
C VAL A 616 23.06 3.47 2.65
N PRO A 617 23.96 4.11 3.42
CA PRO A 617 25.34 3.67 3.53
C PRO A 617 25.40 2.27 4.13
N MET A 618 25.80 1.28 3.33
CA MET A 618 25.95 -0.11 3.77
C MET A 618 27.42 -0.56 3.82
N ASP A 619 28.36 0.32 3.46
CA ASP A 619 29.80 0.09 3.53
C ASP A 619 30.48 1.04 4.54
N SER A 620 31.66 0.64 5.00
CA SER A 620 32.52 1.40 5.90
C SER A 620 33.33 2.51 5.19
N SER A 621 33.07 2.79 3.90
CA SER A 621 33.86 3.74 3.11
C SER A 621 33.29 5.16 3.06
N CYS A 622 32.22 5.45 3.81
CA CYS A 622 31.71 6.80 3.91
C CYS A 622 32.67 7.67 4.75
N THR A 623 33.41 8.54 4.06
CA THR A 623 34.35 9.54 4.59
C THR A 623 33.62 10.74 5.19
N ASP A 624 32.71 10.52 6.12
CA ASP A 624 32.26 11.61 6.99
C ASP A 624 33.35 11.85 8.04
N ILE A 625 33.59 13.12 8.39
CA ILE A 625 34.61 13.49 9.40
C ILE A 625 34.36 12.78 10.74
N HIS A 626 33.13 12.32 10.97
CA HIS A 626 32.72 11.57 12.14
C HIS A 626 33.13 10.07 12.11
N SER A 627 33.34 9.47 10.95
CA SER A 627 33.78 8.07 10.78
C SER A 627 35.30 7.90 10.82
N LEU A 628 36.08 8.98 10.67
CA LEU A 628 37.54 8.97 10.85
C LEU A 628 37.98 8.79 12.31
N LEU A 629 37.08 9.02 13.27
CA LEU A 629 37.35 8.90 14.72
C LEU A 629 36.88 7.58 15.33
N LYS A 630 36.11 6.76 14.60
CA LYS A 630 35.56 5.48 15.07
C LYS A 630 35.98 4.38 14.10
N GLY A 631 36.45 3.25 14.63
CA GLY A 631 36.81 2.09 13.81
C GLY A 631 35.68 1.67 12.85
N PRO A 632 35.98 0.94 11.77
CA PRO A 632 34.98 0.59 10.76
C PRO A 632 33.91 -0.34 11.35
N GLU A 633 32.71 0.18 11.64
CA GLU A 633 31.53 -0.66 11.82
C GLU A 633 31.16 -1.24 10.44
N THR A 634 31.38 -2.54 10.24
CA THR A 634 30.92 -3.25 9.05
C THR A 634 29.46 -3.65 9.22
N PHE A 635 28.54 -2.99 8.53
CA PHE A 635 27.13 -3.38 8.51
C PHE A 635 26.94 -4.66 7.69
N LYS A 636 26.14 -5.60 8.21
CA LYS A 636 25.77 -6.81 7.46
C LYS A 636 24.91 -6.41 6.26
N LEU A 637 25.23 -6.87 5.06
CA LEU A 637 24.45 -6.58 3.85
C LEU A 637 23.17 -7.42 3.76
N LEU A 638 22.33 -7.16 2.76
CA LEU A 638 21.13 -7.98 2.48
C LEU A 638 21.56 -9.35 1.97
N ASP A 639 21.07 -10.44 2.55
CA ASP A 639 21.44 -11.81 2.16
C ASP A 639 20.47 -12.37 1.10
N MET A 640 19.17 -12.11 1.25
CA MET A 640 18.09 -12.69 0.43
C MET A 640 17.11 -11.63 -0.05
N LEU A 641 16.72 -11.72 -1.33
CA LEU A 641 15.59 -11.02 -1.94
C LEU A 641 14.42 -11.97 -2.11
N ILE A 642 13.23 -11.57 -1.65
CA ILE A 642 11.96 -12.22 -1.97
C ILE A 642 11.11 -11.22 -2.74
N VAL A 643 10.56 -11.63 -3.88
CA VAL A 643 9.63 -10.82 -4.66
C VAL A 643 8.30 -11.55 -4.74
N ASP A 644 7.31 -11.05 -4.00
CA ASP A 644 5.92 -11.54 -4.08
C ASP A 644 5.21 -10.95 -5.30
N GLU A 645 4.23 -11.70 -5.82
CA GLU A 645 3.50 -11.37 -7.04
C GLU A 645 4.43 -11.04 -8.23
N ALA A 646 5.56 -11.74 -8.33
CA ALA A 646 6.62 -11.49 -9.30
C ALA A 646 6.17 -11.58 -10.77
N ALA A 647 5.09 -12.32 -11.05
CA ALA A 647 4.49 -12.43 -12.38
C ALA A 647 3.83 -11.13 -12.87
N GLN A 648 3.50 -10.21 -11.95
CA GLN A 648 2.88 -8.91 -12.26
C GLN A 648 3.90 -7.78 -12.51
N LEU A 649 5.20 -8.07 -12.44
CA LEU A 649 6.26 -7.08 -12.65
C LEU A 649 6.83 -7.18 -14.06
N LYS A 650 7.16 -6.03 -14.64
CA LYS A 650 8.01 -5.98 -15.83
C LYS A 650 9.40 -6.48 -15.43
N GLU A 651 10.06 -7.23 -16.31
CA GLU A 651 11.38 -7.77 -16.02
C GLU A 651 12.39 -6.69 -15.58
N CYS A 652 12.35 -5.51 -16.21
CA CYS A 652 13.20 -4.37 -15.84
C CYS A 652 12.91 -3.78 -14.45
N GLU A 653 11.69 -3.91 -13.91
CA GLU A 653 11.35 -3.44 -12.56
C GLU A 653 12.06 -4.28 -11.49
N THR A 654 12.18 -5.58 -11.72
CA THR A 654 12.87 -6.49 -10.78
C THR A 654 14.36 -6.16 -10.62
N LEU A 655 14.97 -5.47 -11.60
CA LEU A 655 16.37 -5.04 -11.54
C LEU A 655 16.63 -4.06 -10.40
N ILE A 656 15.62 -3.29 -9.98
CA ILE A 656 15.74 -2.30 -8.90
C ILE A 656 16.23 -2.98 -7.61
N PRO A 657 15.54 -3.98 -7.04
CA PRO A 657 16.04 -4.68 -5.86
C PRO A 657 17.16 -5.68 -6.18
N LEU A 658 17.19 -6.30 -7.37
CA LEU A 658 18.20 -7.32 -7.70
C LEU A 658 19.64 -6.81 -7.69
N GLN A 659 19.85 -5.54 -8.09
CA GLN A 659 21.17 -4.92 -8.16
C GLN A 659 21.69 -4.40 -6.81
N LEU A 660 20.88 -4.47 -5.74
CA LEU A 660 21.30 -4.05 -4.40
C LEU A 660 22.46 -4.92 -3.87
N PRO A 661 23.41 -4.33 -3.13
CA PRO A 661 24.62 -5.01 -2.70
C PRO A 661 24.32 -6.10 -1.65
N GLY A 662 25.09 -7.19 -1.74
CA GLY A 662 25.09 -8.30 -0.78
C GLY A 662 24.16 -9.46 -1.11
N ILE A 663 23.12 -9.25 -1.93
CA ILE A 663 22.08 -10.26 -2.17
C ILE A 663 22.71 -11.49 -2.83
N ARG A 664 22.61 -12.66 -2.19
CA ARG A 664 23.14 -13.93 -2.72
C ARG A 664 22.05 -14.86 -3.23
N GLN A 665 20.84 -14.68 -2.73
CA GLN A 665 19.68 -15.46 -3.16
C GLN A 665 18.51 -14.57 -3.57
N ALA A 666 17.88 -14.90 -4.68
CA ALA A 666 16.62 -14.30 -5.11
C ALA A 666 15.51 -15.36 -5.23
N VAL A 667 14.38 -15.12 -4.58
CA VAL A 667 13.19 -15.96 -4.61
C VAL A 667 12.05 -15.18 -5.24
N PHE A 668 11.62 -15.59 -6.43
CA PHE A 668 10.46 -15.02 -7.09
C PHE A 668 9.23 -15.89 -6.81
N VAL A 669 8.21 -15.30 -6.24
CA VAL A 669 6.94 -15.97 -5.89
C VAL A 669 5.83 -15.35 -6.72
N GLY A 670 5.03 -16.14 -7.41
CA GLY A 670 3.98 -15.61 -8.27
C GLY A 670 3.14 -16.67 -8.97
N ASP A 671 2.33 -16.23 -9.91
CA ASP A 671 1.49 -17.07 -10.76
C ASP A 671 1.36 -16.48 -12.16
N GLU A 672 2.01 -17.09 -13.16
CA GLU A 672 1.99 -16.63 -14.55
C GLU A 672 0.62 -16.79 -15.24
N TYR A 673 -0.32 -17.53 -14.64
CA TYR A 673 -1.69 -17.68 -15.14
C TYR A 673 -2.66 -16.63 -14.56
N GLN A 674 -2.17 -15.68 -13.74
CA GLN A 674 -2.91 -14.49 -13.33
C GLN A 674 -2.46 -13.26 -14.13
N LEU A 675 -2.90 -12.06 -13.74
CA LEU A 675 -2.66 -10.85 -14.54
C LEU A 675 -1.15 -10.58 -14.73
N PRO A 676 -0.72 -10.26 -15.96
CA PRO A 676 0.65 -9.89 -16.25
C PRO A 676 0.89 -8.44 -15.83
N ALA A 677 2.12 -7.95 -16.01
CA ALA A 677 2.42 -6.55 -15.78
C ALA A 677 1.60 -5.63 -16.71
N LEU A 678 1.14 -4.51 -16.17
CA LEU A 678 0.40 -3.52 -16.95
C LEU A 678 1.34 -2.80 -17.91
N VAL A 679 1.06 -2.92 -19.22
CA VAL A 679 1.70 -2.15 -20.29
C VAL A 679 0.65 -1.30 -20.97
N ARG A 680 0.89 0.01 -21.08
CA ARG A 680 -0.05 0.95 -21.69
C ARG A 680 0.17 1.09 -23.18
N SER A 681 1.42 1.16 -23.63
CA SER A 681 1.72 1.25 -25.05
C SER A 681 1.50 -0.10 -25.73
N LYS A 682 0.69 -0.10 -26.79
CA LYS A 682 0.56 -1.27 -27.67
C LYS A 682 1.86 -1.62 -28.40
N ILE A 683 2.73 -0.63 -28.61
CA ILE A 683 4.04 -0.83 -29.25
C ILE A 683 4.96 -1.58 -28.26
N SER A 684 5.01 -1.14 -27.00
CA SER A 684 5.76 -1.82 -25.95
C SER A 684 5.20 -3.20 -25.62
N ASP A 685 3.87 -3.35 -25.63
CA ASP A 685 3.20 -4.65 -25.44
C ASP A 685 3.59 -5.64 -26.55
N GLY A 686 3.52 -5.21 -27.81
CA GLY A 686 3.99 -6.00 -28.96
C GLY A 686 5.48 -6.33 -28.95
N ALA A 687 6.28 -5.60 -28.16
CA ALA A 687 7.70 -5.87 -27.93
C ALA A 687 7.96 -6.84 -26.76
N ASN A 688 6.92 -7.38 -26.12
CA ASN A 688 6.96 -8.20 -24.90
C ASN A 688 7.51 -7.46 -23.67
N PHE A 689 7.31 -6.14 -23.57
CA PHE A 689 7.76 -5.35 -22.41
C PHE A 689 7.09 -5.74 -21.09
N GLY A 690 5.86 -6.26 -21.16
CA GLY A 690 5.10 -6.71 -19.99
C GLY A 690 5.50 -8.08 -19.45
N ARG A 691 6.40 -8.79 -20.12
CA ARG A 691 6.85 -10.11 -19.68
C ARG A 691 7.68 -9.99 -18.40
N SER A 692 7.33 -10.81 -17.41
CA SER A 692 8.05 -10.87 -16.14
C SER A 692 9.28 -11.78 -16.22
N VAL A 693 10.24 -11.60 -15.28
CA VAL A 693 11.34 -12.57 -15.07
C VAL A 693 10.78 -13.96 -14.81
N PHE A 694 9.71 -14.05 -14.02
CA PHE A 694 9.06 -15.32 -13.68
C PHE A 694 8.58 -16.04 -14.94
N GLU A 695 7.83 -15.35 -15.79
CA GLU A 695 7.29 -15.90 -17.05
C GLU A 695 8.40 -16.29 -18.03
N ARG A 696 9.42 -15.44 -18.21
CA ARG A 696 10.54 -15.73 -19.12
C ARG A 696 11.34 -16.97 -18.68
N LEU A 697 11.67 -17.06 -17.40
CA LEU A 697 12.43 -18.22 -16.90
C LEU A 697 11.57 -19.49 -16.94
N SER A 698 10.29 -19.40 -16.60
CA SER A 698 9.32 -20.51 -16.71
C SER A 698 9.24 -21.03 -18.14
N SER A 699 9.12 -20.14 -19.14
CA SER A 699 9.04 -20.53 -20.56
C SER A 699 10.35 -21.13 -21.12
N LEU A 700 11.49 -20.75 -20.54
CA LEU A 700 12.80 -21.38 -20.82
C LEU A 700 13.02 -22.71 -20.08
N GLY A 701 12.04 -23.18 -19.30
CA GLY A 701 12.09 -24.44 -18.57
C GLY A 701 12.91 -24.38 -17.28
N TYR A 702 13.03 -23.20 -16.65
CA TYR A 702 13.62 -23.08 -15.32
C TYR A 702 12.76 -23.83 -14.29
N GLY A 703 13.40 -24.60 -13.41
CA GLY A 703 12.69 -25.37 -12.37
C GLY A 703 11.93 -24.45 -11.40
N LYS A 704 10.67 -24.79 -11.11
CA LYS A 704 9.81 -24.03 -10.19
C LYS A 704 9.13 -24.94 -9.18
N TYR A 705 9.00 -24.47 -7.94
CA TYR A 705 8.26 -25.14 -6.88
C TYR A 705 6.77 -24.85 -7.03
N LEU A 706 5.97 -25.86 -7.39
CA LEU A 706 4.51 -25.72 -7.41
C LEU A 706 3.94 -25.93 -6.01
N LEU A 707 3.24 -24.93 -5.48
CA LEU A 707 2.39 -25.09 -4.31
C LEU A 707 1.08 -25.77 -4.76
N ASN A 708 0.89 -27.04 -4.39
CA ASN A 708 -0.06 -27.94 -5.05
C ASN A 708 -1.39 -28.17 -4.30
N VAL A 709 -1.63 -27.48 -3.19
CA VAL A 709 -2.88 -27.58 -2.40
C VAL A 709 -3.51 -26.21 -2.25
N GLN A 710 -4.79 -26.04 -2.62
CA GLN A 710 -5.55 -24.80 -2.47
C GLN A 710 -6.46 -24.86 -1.24
N TYR A 711 -6.50 -23.78 -0.45
CA TYR A 711 -7.21 -23.70 0.83
C TYR A 711 -8.31 -22.64 0.83
N ARG A 712 -8.75 -22.14 -0.34
CA ARG A 712 -9.65 -20.99 -0.46
C ARG A 712 -10.99 -21.35 -1.06
N MET A 713 -10.99 -21.97 -2.23
CA MET A 713 -12.18 -22.16 -3.04
C MET A 713 -12.91 -23.42 -2.60
N HIS A 714 -14.23 -23.37 -2.56
CA HIS A 714 -15.05 -24.58 -2.52
C HIS A 714 -14.69 -25.51 -3.70
N PRO A 715 -14.68 -26.85 -3.53
CA PRO A 715 -14.30 -27.79 -4.60
C PRO A 715 -15.06 -27.59 -5.92
N GLU A 716 -16.36 -27.29 -5.87
CA GLU A 716 -17.16 -26.98 -7.07
C GLU A 716 -16.74 -25.69 -7.80
N ILE A 717 -16.04 -24.77 -7.12
CA ILE A 717 -15.46 -23.57 -7.73
C ILE A 717 -14.08 -23.88 -8.30
N SER A 718 -13.22 -24.59 -7.55
CA SER A 718 -11.83 -24.87 -7.96
C SER A 718 -11.75 -25.83 -9.15
N ARG A 719 -12.72 -26.72 -9.31
CA ARG A 719 -12.75 -27.78 -10.34
C ARG A 719 -12.41 -27.30 -11.76
N PHE A 720 -13.09 -26.26 -12.25
CA PHE A 720 -12.85 -25.75 -13.62
C PHE A 720 -11.49 -25.05 -13.77
N PRO A 721 -11.10 -24.10 -12.90
CA PRO A 721 -9.77 -23.49 -12.97
C PRO A 721 -8.63 -24.50 -12.89
N VAL A 722 -8.72 -25.49 -11.98
CA VAL A 722 -7.70 -26.53 -11.80
C VAL A 722 -7.51 -27.35 -13.07
N ALA A 723 -8.60 -27.80 -13.70
CA ALA A 723 -8.54 -28.58 -14.93
C ALA A 723 -8.08 -27.75 -16.15
N THR A 724 -8.46 -26.47 -16.21
CA THR A 724 -8.26 -25.64 -17.42
C THR A 724 -6.95 -24.87 -17.43
N PHE A 725 -6.52 -24.31 -16.29
CA PHE A 725 -5.35 -23.44 -16.21
C PHE A 725 -4.13 -24.10 -15.57
N TYR A 726 -4.33 -25.15 -14.77
CA TYR A 726 -3.28 -25.74 -13.93
C TYR A 726 -3.04 -27.23 -14.22
N ASP A 727 -3.48 -27.73 -15.38
CA ASP A 727 -3.32 -29.11 -15.85
C ASP A 727 -3.75 -30.20 -14.84
N GLY A 728 -4.70 -29.90 -13.95
CA GLY A 728 -5.11 -30.84 -12.90
C GLY A 728 -4.06 -31.08 -11.80
N LYS A 729 -3.01 -30.25 -11.70
CA LYS A 729 -1.90 -30.43 -10.74
C LYS A 729 -2.20 -29.92 -9.33
N LEU A 730 -3.39 -29.37 -9.10
CA LEU A 730 -3.81 -28.80 -7.83
C LEU A 730 -4.83 -29.70 -7.13
N SER A 731 -4.75 -29.75 -5.81
CA SER A 731 -5.67 -30.47 -4.94
C SER A 731 -6.35 -29.52 -3.95
N ASP A 732 -7.51 -29.92 -3.43
CA ASP A 732 -8.25 -29.15 -2.44
C ASP A 732 -7.80 -29.52 -1.02
N GLY A 733 -7.59 -28.50 -0.18
CA GLY A 733 -7.14 -28.67 1.20
C GLY A 733 -8.25 -29.19 2.13
N PRO A 734 -7.89 -29.81 3.28
CA PRO A 734 -8.86 -30.40 4.20
C PRO A 734 -9.85 -29.38 4.80
N ASN A 735 -9.49 -28.10 4.83
CA ASN A 735 -10.37 -27.05 5.33
C ASN A 735 -11.55 -26.77 4.39
N VAL A 736 -11.35 -26.88 3.06
CA VAL A 736 -12.39 -26.60 2.06
C VAL A 736 -13.23 -27.81 1.70
N THR A 737 -12.72 -29.02 1.97
CA THR A 737 -13.47 -30.28 1.80
C THR A 737 -14.29 -30.66 3.03
N SER A 738 -14.17 -29.92 4.13
CA SER A 738 -14.94 -30.15 5.36
C SER A 738 -16.40 -29.71 5.18
N MET A 739 -17.35 -30.48 5.72
CA MET A 739 -18.77 -30.10 5.75
C MET A 739 -19.01 -28.75 6.45
N SER A 740 -18.14 -28.35 7.37
CA SER A 740 -18.23 -27.05 8.05
C SER A 740 -17.92 -25.84 7.13
N TYR A 741 -17.31 -26.10 5.97
CA TYR A 741 -16.96 -25.09 4.98
C TYR A 741 -18.10 -24.82 3.99
N GLU A 742 -19.03 -25.76 3.84
CA GLU A 742 -20.22 -25.59 3.02
C GLU A 742 -21.10 -24.49 3.62
N ARG A 743 -21.39 -23.49 2.80
CA ARG A 743 -22.25 -22.36 3.16
C ARG A 743 -23.31 -22.19 2.09
N THR A 744 -24.55 -22.01 2.51
CA THR A 744 -25.67 -21.67 1.63
C THR A 744 -26.21 -20.32 2.09
N PHE A 745 -26.11 -19.31 1.23
CA PHE A 745 -26.51 -17.94 1.57
C PHE A 745 -27.90 -17.57 1.04
N LEU A 746 -28.43 -18.28 0.06
CA LEU A 746 -29.78 -18.04 -0.48
C LEU A 746 -30.48 -19.38 -0.69
N ALA A 747 -31.76 -19.44 -0.31
CA ALA A 747 -32.60 -20.61 -0.50
C ALA A 747 -33.08 -20.72 -1.96
N SER A 748 -32.25 -21.32 -2.83
CA SER A 748 -32.63 -21.77 -4.19
C SER A 748 -31.50 -22.63 -4.77
N LYS A 749 -31.82 -23.54 -5.69
CA LYS A 749 -30.81 -24.32 -6.42
C LYS A 749 -29.95 -23.44 -7.35
N VAL A 750 -30.47 -22.29 -7.77
CA VAL A 750 -29.78 -21.30 -8.62
C VAL A 750 -28.58 -20.67 -7.90
N PHE A 751 -28.55 -20.71 -6.56
CA PHE A 751 -27.52 -20.10 -5.72
C PHE A 751 -26.65 -21.15 -5.03
N GLY A 752 -26.15 -22.12 -5.80
CA GLY A 752 -25.20 -23.14 -5.33
C GLY A 752 -23.77 -22.60 -5.14
N PRO A 753 -22.81 -23.45 -4.74
CA PRO A 753 -21.40 -23.04 -4.62
C PRO A 753 -20.81 -22.55 -5.95
N TYR A 754 -21.26 -23.10 -7.07
CA TYR A 754 -20.93 -22.64 -8.42
C TYR A 754 -22.22 -22.62 -9.25
N SER A 755 -22.52 -21.49 -9.90
CA SER A 755 -23.72 -21.37 -10.74
C SER A 755 -23.49 -20.42 -11.90
N PHE A 756 -23.94 -20.83 -13.08
CA PHE A 756 -24.08 -19.97 -14.25
C PHE A 756 -25.56 -19.61 -14.41
N ILE A 757 -25.87 -18.33 -14.28
CA ILE A 757 -27.23 -17.77 -14.34
C ILE A 757 -27.38 -17.06 -15.67
N ASN A 758 -28.10 -17.69 -16.60
CA ASN A 758 -28.39 -17.12 -17.90
C ASN A 758 -29.40 -15.98 -17.77
N VAL A 759 -29.02 -14.82 -18.31
CA VAL A 759 -29.89 -13.64 -18.43
C VAL A 759 -30.11 -13.38 -19.91
N ASP A 760 -31.28 -13.77 -20.40
CA ASP A 760 -31.70 -13.51 -21.77
C ASP A 760 -32.43 -12.17 -21.91
N GLY A 761 -32.54 -11.64 -23.14
CA GLY A 761 -33.26 -10.41 -23.45
C GLY A 761 -32.50 -9.09 -23.19
N GLY A 762 -31.41 -9.11 -22.43
CA GLY A 762 -30.57 -7.91 -22.21
C GLY A 762 -29.76 -7.50 -23.45
N ARG A 763 -29.65 -6.19 -23.70
CA ARG A 763 -28.82 -5.63 -24.79
C ARG A 763 -27.63 -4.83 -24.26
N GLU A 764 -26.46 -5.03 -24.86
CA GLU A 764 -25.25 -4.25 -24.53
C GLU A 764 -25.34 -2.83 -25.09
N THR A 765 -25.08 -1.81 -24.26
CA THR A 765 -25.11 -0.38 -24.64
C THR A 765 -23.82 0.32 -24.25
N THR A 766 -23.48 1.41 -24.94
CA THR A 766 -22.34 2.29 -24.62
C THR A 766 -22.79 3.50 -23.80
N GLU A 767 -21.87 4.11 -23.04
CA GLU A 767 -22.14 5.38 -22.36
C GLU A 767 -22.19 6.57 -23.35
N LYS A 768 -22.95 7.63 -23.03
CA LYS A 768 -23.10 8.85 -23.86
C LYS A 768 -21.76 9.50 -24.27
N HIS A 769 -20.71 9.35 -23.45
CA HIS A 769 -19.38 9.93 -23.68
C HIS A 769 -18.22 8.90 -23.55
N GLY A 770 -18.51 7.60 -23.64
CA GLY A 770 -17.53 6.54 -23.37
C GLY A 770 -17.65 5.33 -24.30
N THR A 771 -16.53 4.63 -24.51
CA THR A 771 -16.48 3.39 -25.32
C THR A 771 -16.69 2.11 -24.50
N SER A 772 -16.93 2.23 -23.19
CA SER A 772 -17.14 1.09 -22.29
C SER A 772 -18.60 0.64 -22.32
N LEU A 773 -18.82 -0.67 -22.18
CA LEU A 773 -20.12 -1.32 -22.32
C LEU A 773 -20.80 -1.55 -20.98
N LYS A 774 -22.14 -1.53 -20.99
CA LYS A 774 -22.99 -1.92 -19.86
C LYS A 774 -24.20 -2.73 -20.34
N ASN A 775 -24.78 -3.51 -19.43
CA ASN A 775 -26.00 -4.28 -19.65
C ASN A 775 -26.91 -4.07 -18.43
N THR A 776 -27.98 -3.30 -18.62
CA THR A 776 -28.91 -2.87 -17.57
C THR A 776 -29.71 -4.02 -16.97
N VAL A 777 -30.01 -5.06 -17.77
CA VAL A 777 -30.72 -6.25 -17.30
C VAL A 777 -29.83 -7.08 -16.37
N GLU A 778 -28.55 -7.26 -16.72
CA GLU A 778 -27.58 -7.85 -15.78
C GLU A 778 -27.41 -7.01 -14.51
N VAL A 779 -27.40 -5.67 -14.61
CA VAL A 779 -27.36 -4.79 -13.42
C VAL A 779 -28.54 -5.05 -12.50
N ALA A 780 -29.77 -5.17 -13.05
CA ALA A 780 -30.97 -5.44 -12.27
C ALA A 780 -30.92 -6.81 -11.57
N ALA A 781 -30.48 -7.85 -12.29
CA ALA A 781 -30.30 -9.19 -11.73
C ALA A 781 -29.28 -9.17 -10.58
N VAL A 782 -28.10 -8.59 -10.80
CA VAL A 782 -27.04 -8.47 -9.78
C VAL A 782 -27.53 -7.69 -8.56
N LEU A 783 -28.22 -6.56 -8.77
CA LEU A 783 -28.77 -5.76 -7.68
C LEU A 783 -29.76 -6.57 -6.84
N ARG A 784 -30.64 -7.34 -7.49
CA ARG A 784 -31.61 -8.19 -6.80
C ARG A 784 -30.92 -9.27 -5.95
N ILE A 785 -29.86 -9.89 -6.48
CA ILE A 785 -29.05 -10.86 -5.73
C ILE A 785 -28.44 -10.20 -4.48
N VAL A 786 -27.78 -9.04 -4.63
CA VAL A 786 -27.15 -8.32 -3.52
C VAL A 786 -28.18 -7.93 -2.45
N GLN A 787 -29.36 -7.45 -2.83
CA GLN A 787 -30.45 -7.13 -1.91
C GLN A 787 -30.92 -8.34 -1.09
N ARG A 788 -31.01 -9.52 -1.73
CA ARG A 788 -31.39 -10.75 -1.04
C ARG A 788 -30.31 -11.22 -0.07
N LEU A 789 -29.04 -11.17 -0.49
CA LEU A 789 -27.91 -11.49 0.38
C LEU A 789 -27.85 -10.58 1.61
N PHE A 790 -28.11 -9.28 1.43
CA PHE A 790 -28.21 -8.34 2.54
C PHE A 790 -29.34 -8.71 3.49
N LYS A 791 -30.55 -8.95 2.98
CA LYS A 791 -31.70 -9.35 3.79
C LYS A 791 -31.42 -10.62 4.60
N GLU A 792 -30.79 -11.63 3.99
CA GLU A 792 -30.44 -12.87 4.67
C GLU A 792 -29.33 -12.66 5.71
N SER A 793 -28.29 -11.89 5.40
CA SER A 793 -27.21 -11.56 6.34
C SER A 793 -27.74 -10.84 7.59
N VAL A 794 -28.65 -9.88 7.41
CA VAL A 794 -29.31 -9.18 8.52
C VAL A 794 -30.21 -10.13 9.32
N SER A 795 -30.98 -10.99 8.65
CA SER A 795 -31.90 -11.92 9.31
C SER A 795 -31.17 -13.01 10.12
N THR A 796 -30.02 -13.47 9.64
CA THR A 796 -29.21 -14.52 10.27
C THR A 796 -28.14 -13.98 11.22
N GLY A 797 -27.82 -12.69 11.14
CA GLY A 797 -26.69 -12.08 11.84
C GLY A 797 -25.33 -12.58 11.36
N CYS A 798 -25.27 -13.24 10.20
CA CYS A 798 -24.02 -13.79 9.67
C CYS A 798 -23.21 -12.69 8.98
N LYS A 799 -21.92 -12.59 9.34
CA LYS A 799 -20.97 -11.75 8.61
C LYS A 799 -20.80 -12.29 7.20
N LEU A 800 -20.91 -11.41 6.21
CA LEU A 800 -20.89 -11.79 4.80
C LEU A 800 -20.20 -10.72 3.97
N SER A 801 -19.23 -11.16 3.16
CA SER A 801 -18.54 -10.31 2.21
C SER A 801 -18.90 -10.68 0.77
N VAL A 802 -19.32 -9.68 -0.02
CA VAL A 802 -19.83 -9.86 -1.39
C VAL A 802 -18.98 -9.06 -2.36
N GLY A 803 -18.44 -9.74 -3.37
CA GLY A 803 -17.73 -9.10 -4.47
C GLY A 803 -18.55 -9.14 -5.75
N VAL A 804 -18.66 -8.01 -6.44
CA VAL A 804 -19.20 -7.94 -7.79
C VAL A 804 -18.09 -7.53 -8.75
N VAL A 805 -17.84 -8.38 -9.75
CA VAL A 805 -16.77 -8.20 -10.72
C VAL A 805 -17.34 -8.08 -12.12
N SER A 806 -16.85 -7.12 -12.89
CA SER A 806 -17.16 -7.01 -14.31
C SER A 806 -15.93 -6.61 -15.13
N PRO A 807 -15.77 -7.12 -16.38
CA PRO A 807 -14.70 -6.70 -17.27
C PRO A 807 -14.81 -5.23 -17.75
N TYR A 808 -15.99 -4.59 -17.62
CA TYR A 808 -16.24 -3.26 -18.16
C TYR A 808 -16.47 -2.21 -17.07
N ASN A 809 -15.69 -1.11 -17.10
CA ASN A 809 -15.80 -0.04 -16.10
C ASN A 809 -17.16 0.69 -16.12
N ALA A 810 -17.82 0.79 -17.28
CA ALA A 810 -19.19 1.33 -17.35
C ALA A 810 -20.19 0.46 -16.58
N GLN A 811 -20.09 -0.88 -16.69
CA GLN A 811 -20.88 -1.79 -15.88
C GLN A 811 -20.58 -1.65 -14.39
N VAL A 812 -19.30 -1.58 -14.01
CA VAL A 812 -18.88 -1.37 -12.61
C VAL A 812 -19.54 -0.10 -12.05
N ARG A 813 -19.47 1.03 -12.77
CA ARG A 813 -20.12 2.28 -12.35
C ARG A 813 -21.64 2.15 -12.25
N ALA A 814 -22.29 1.53 -13.23
CA ALA A 814 -23.74 1.35 -13.23
C ALA A 814 -24.21 0.52 -12.03
N ILE A 815 -23.49 -0.55 -11.69
CA ILE A 815 -23.77 -1.37 -10.51
C ILE A 815 -23.49 -0.57 -9.23
N CYS A 816 -22.33 0.11 -9.12
CA CYS A 816 -22.02 0.96 -7.95
C CYS A 816 -23.12 1.99 -7.69
N GLN A 817 -23.60 2.67 -8.73
CA GLN A 817 -24.63 3.70 -8.63
C GLN A 817 -25.96 3.12 -8.10
N LYS A 818 -26.34 1.92 -8.55
CA LYS A 818 -27.58 1.26 -8.13
C LYS A 818 -27.47 0.62 -6.74
N VAL A 819 -26.29 0.12 -6.37
CA VAL A 819 -26.02 -0.42 -5.03
C VAL A 819 -25.98 0.71 -3.99
N GLY A 820 -25.39 1.86 -4.33
CA GLY A 820 -25.28 2.99 -3.41
C GLY A 820 -24.40 2.70 -2.18
N GLU A 821 -24.44 3.59 -1.19
CA GLU A 821 -23.65 3.46 0.06
C GLU A 821 -24.43 2.85 1.23
N SER A 822 -25.73 2.62 1.06
CA SER A 822 -26.66 2.20 2.13
C SER A 822 -26.27 0.89 2.82
N TYR A 823 -25.58 -0.01 2.13
CA TYR A 823 -25.14 -1.30 2.69
C TYR A 823 -23.89 -1.18 3.57
N ASN A 824 -23.04 -0.16 3.34
CA ASN A 824 -21.78 0.01 4.06
C ASN A 824 -21.97 0.51 5.50
N ALA A 825 -23.17 1.00 5.84
CA ALA A 825 -23.53 1.44 7.18
C ALA A 825 -23.82 0.27 8.14
N HIS A 826 -24.05 -0.95 7.63
CA HIS A 826 -24.39 -2.10 8.46
C HIS A 826 -23.13 -2.89 8.86
N ASP A 827 -22.89 -3.01 10.16
CA ASP A 827 -21.81 -3.87 10.65
C ASP A 827 -22.09 -5.34 10.27
N GLY A 828 -21.09 -6.00 9.70
CA GLY A 828 -21.16 -7.41 9.28
C GLY A 828 -21.48 -7.69 7.81
N PHE A 829 -21.94 -6.72 7.01
CA PHE A 829 -22.17 -6.92 5.57
C PHE A 829 -21.33 -5.93 4.75
N SER A 830 -20.63 -6.42 3.72
CA SER A 830 -19.85 -5.54 2.84
C SER A 830 -19.99 -5.93 1.38
N VAL A 831 -20.12 -4.93 0.50
CA VAL A 831 -20.21 -5.13 -0.95
C VAL A 831 -19.10 -4.35 -1.64
N LYS A 832 -18.30 -5.03 -2.45
CA LYS A 832 -17.25 -4.40 -3.26
C LYS A 832 -17.53 -4.64 -4.73
N VAL A 833 -17.72 -3.57 -5.48
CA VAL A 833 -17.94 -3.62 -6.94
C VAL A 833 -16.69 -3.06 -7.62
N LYS A 834 -15.97 -3.89 -8.39
CA LYS A 834 -14.77 -3.45 -9.11
C LYS A 834 -14.61 -4.16 -10.46
N SER A 835 -13.67 -3.67 -11.26
CA SER A 835 -13.19 -4.41 -12.43
C SER A 835 -12.39 -5.65 -12.02
N VAL A 836 -12.19 -6.59 -12.95
CA VAL A 836 -11.36 -7.78 -12.73
C VAL A 836 -9.97 -7.40 -12.19
N ASP A 837 -9.34 -6.40 -12.80
CA ASP A 837 -8.00 -5.92 -12.41
C ASP A 837 -8.01 -5.27 -11.02
N GLY A 838 -9.04 -4.47 -10.73
CA GLY A 838 -9.21 -3.83 -9.42
C GLY A 838 -9.52 -4.83 -8.29
N PHE A 839 -9.93 -6.05 -8.63
CA PHE A 839 -10.21 -7.15 -7.70
C PHE A 839 -9.00 -8.05 -7.44
N GLN A 840 -7.87 -7.82 -8.10
CA GLN A 840 -6.65 -8.59 -7.87
C GLN A 840 -6.18 -8.45 -6.42
N GLY A 841 -5.80 -9.58 -5.82
CA GLY A 841 -5.39 -9.64 -4.41
C GLY A 841 -6.56 -9.60 -3.39
N ALA A 842 -7.78 -9.29 -3.82
CA ALA A 842 -8.97 -9.43 -2.97
C ALA A 842 -9.57 -10.84 -3.06
N GLU A 843 -10.37 -11.20 -2.06
CA GLU A 843 -11.15 -12.44 -1.99
C GLU A 843 -12.42 -12.14 -1.21
N GLU A 844 -13.53 -12.79 -1.57
CA GLU A 844 -14.84 -12.59 -0.93
C GLU A 844 -15.55 -13.92 -0.71
N ASP A 845 -16.47 -13.95 0.25
CA ASP A 845 -17.26 -15.15 0.55
C ASP A 845 -18.15 -15.53 -0.63
N VAL A 846 -18.84 -14.53 -1.20
CA VAL A 846 -19.66 -14.66 -2.41
C VAL A 846 -19.13 -13.74 -3.49
N LEU A 847 -18.92 -14.28 -4.69
CA LEU A 847 -18.51 -13.51 -5.87
C LEU A 847 -19.56 -13.60 -6.98
N ILE A 848 -19.96 -12.45 -7.50
CA ILE A 848 -20.87 -12.32 -8.64
C ILE A 848 -20.09 -11.75 -9.82
N ILE A 849 -20.05 -12.47 -10.94
CA ILE A 849 -19.42 -11.99 -12.18
C ILE A 849 -20.52 -11.54 -13.14
N SER A 850 -20.55 -10.26 -13.51
CA SER A 850 -21.40 -9.74 -14.59
C SER A 850 -20.60 -9.67 -15.88
N THR A 851 -20.97 -10.48 -16.87
CA THR A 851 -20.22 -10.65 -18.13
C THR A 851 -20.52 -9.57 -19.17
N VAL A 852 -21.65 -8.89 -19.06
CA VAL A 852 -22.16 -7.77 -19.89
C VAL A 852 -22.53 -8.17 -21.31
N ARG A 853 -21.70 -8.98 -21.97
CA ARG A 853 -21.76 -9.21 -23.41
C ARG A 853 -23.01 -9.99 -23.79
N SER A 854 -23.82 -9.38 -24.65
CA SER A 854 -25.07 -9.95 -25.18
C SER A 854 -25.23 -9.53 -26.64
N ASN A 855 -24.80 -10.39 -27.55
CA ASN A 855 -24.85 -10.19 -28.99
C ASN A 855 -24.89 -11.51 -29.78
N GLY A 856 -25.51 -11.49 -30.96
CA GLY A 856 -25.63 -12.66 -31.84
C GLY A 856 -24.31 -13.06 -32.54
N ALA A 857 -23.28 -12.21 -32.50
CA ALA A 857 -21.98 -12.49 -33.12
C ALA A 857 -21.04 -13.34 -32.24
N GLY A 858 -21.41 -13.61 -30.98
CA GLY A 858 -20.55 -14.31 -30.02
C GLY A 858 -19.32 -13.49 -29.62
N SER A 859 -19.29 -12.18 -29.86
CA SER A 859 -18.14 -11.35 -29.51
C SER A 859 -18.11 -11.12 -28.00
N VAL A 860 -17.00 -11.49 -27.35
CA VAL A 860 -16.83 -11.32 -25.89
C VAL A 860 -15.74 -10.32 -25.51
N GLY A 861 -14.95 -9.86 -26.49
CA GLY A 861 -13.98 -8.77 -26.32
C GLY A 861 -13.00 -9.03 -25.18
N PHE A 862 -13.05 -8.21 -24.13
CA PHE A 862 -12.12 -8.25 -22.99
C PHE A 862 -12.12 -9.58 -22.22
N LEU A 863 -13.22 -10.32 -22.29
CA LEU A 863 -13.36 -11.65 -21.70
C LEU A 863 -12.52 -12.73 -22.40
N THR A 864 -11.95 -12.46 -23.57
CA THR A 864 -11.06 -13.43 -24.27
C THR A 864 -9.73 -13.67 -23.54
N ASN A 865 -9.32 -12.78 -22.65
CA ASN A 865 -8.07 -12.91 -21.91
C ASN A 865 -8.18 -14.01 -20.84
N LEU A 866 -7.35 -15.04 -20.96
CA LEU A 866 -7.33 -16.21 -20.08
C LEU A 866 -6.94 -15.86 -18.64
N GLN A 867 -5.94 -14.99 -18.46
CA GLN A 867 -5.45 -14.58 -17.15
C GLN A 867 -6.51 -13.80 -16.35
N ARG A 868 -7.21 -12.86 -17.01
CA ARG A 868 -8.33 -12.12 -16.41
C ARG A 868 -9.47 -13.06 -16.02
N THR A 869 -9.79 -14.02 -16.88
CA THR A 869 -10.81 -15.03 -16.58
C THR A 869 -10.42 -15.87 -15.36
N ASN A 870 -9.17 -16.35 -15.31
CA ASN A 870 -8.66 -17.11 -14.18
C ASN A 870 -8.67 -16.28 -12.87
N VAL A 871 -8.28 -15.00 -12.92
CA VAL A 871 -8.41 -14.10 -11.75
C VAL A 871 -9.85 -14.03 -11.29
N ALA A 872 -10.80 -13.72 -12.18
CA ALA A 872 -12.21 -13.57 -11.85
C ALA A 872 -12.80 -14.84 -11.20
N LEU A 873 -12.54 -16.02 -11.78
CA LEU A 873 -13.06 -17.29 -11.27
C LEU A 873 -12.49 -17.68 -9.90
N THR A 874 -11.35 -17.14 -9.50
CA THR A 874 -10.59 -17.59 -8.31
C THR A 874 -10.63 -16.60 -7.13
N ARG A 875 -11.56 -15.63 -7.15
CA ARG A 875 -11.75 -14.67 -6.04
C ARG A 875 -12.78 -15.15 -5.00
N ALA A 876 -13.68 -16.06 -5.37
CA ALA A 876 -14.71 -16.59 -4.49
C ALA A 876 -14.15 -17.62 -3.49
N LYS A 877 -14.65 -17.60 -2.26
CA LYS A 877 -14.40 -18.65 -1.26
C LYS A 877 -15.49 -19.72 -1.28
N HIS A 878 -16.74 -19.31 -1.06
CA HIS A 878 -17.86 -20.22 -0.83
C HIS A 878 -18.80 -20.32 -2.03
N CYS A 879 -19.16 -19.18 -2.65
CA CYS A 879 -20.09 -19.15 -3.78
C CYS A 879 -19.57 -18.29 -4.93
N LEU A 880 -19.63 -18.83 -6.16
CA LEU A 880 -19.34 -18.13 -7.41
C LEU A 880 -20.56 -18.16 -8.33
N TRP A 881 -21.13 -16.99 -8.60
CA TRP A 881 -22.30 -16.84 -9.47
C TRP A 881 -21.96 -16.00 -10.69
N ILE A 882 -22.06 -16.61 -11.87
CA ILE A 882 -21.78 -15.96 -13.15
C ILE A 882 -23.12 -15.53 -13.74
N VAL A 883 -23.32 -14.23 -13.91
CA VAL A 883 -24.52 -13.63 -14.52
C VAL A 883 -24.17 -13.15 -15.92
N GLY A 884 -24.82 -13.70 -16.93
CA GLY A 884 -24.49 -13.38 -18.32
C GLY A 884 -25.37 -14.04 -19.36
N ASN A 885 -25.20 -13.64 -20.63
CA ASN A 885 -25.91 -14.27 -21.74
C ASN A 885 -25.22 -15.56 -22.19
N GLY A 886 -25.82 -16.70 -21.88
CA GLY A 886 -25.31 -18.03 -22.19
C GLY A 886 -25.18 -18.30 -23.69
N ALA A 887 -26.06 -17.75 -24.54
CA ALA A 887 -26.01 -17.94 -25.99
C ALA A 887 -24.80 -17.22 -26.62
N THR A 888 -24.55 -15.96 -26.23
CA THR A 888 -23.38 -15.19 -26.66
C THR A 888 -22.08 -15.85 -26.20
N LEU A 889 -21.99 -16.23 -24.92
CA LEU A 889 -20.77 -16.84 -24.37
C LEU A 889 -20.50 -18.24 -24.95
N SER A 890 -21.53 -19.04 -25.22
CA SER A 890 -21.41 -20.35 -25.90
C SER A 890 -20.86 -20.21 -27.33
N SER A 891 -21.17 -19.10 -28.00
CA SER A 891 -20.77 -18.84 -29.39
C SER A 891 -19.40 -18.16 -29.52
N SER A 892 -18.73 -17.90 -28.40
CA SER A 892 -17.55 -17.02 -28.35
C SER A 892 -16.23 -17.59 -28.85
N LYS A 893 -16.16 -18.91 -29.12
CA LYS A 893 -14.92 -19.64 -29.46
C LYS A 893 -13.76 -19.34 -28.49
N SER A 894 -14.08 -19.04 -27.24
CA SER A 894 -13.14 -18.65 -26.18
C SER A 894 -13.24 -19.60 -24.98
N VAL A 895 -12.46 -19.35 -23.92
CA VAL A 895 -12.59 -20.11 -22.66
C VAL A 895 -14.00 -20.06 -22.08
N TRP A 896 -14.78 -19.00 -22.35
CA TRP A 896 -16.16 -18.87 -21.88
C TRP A 896 -17.11 -19.90 -22.49
N GLN A 897 -16.84 -20.38 -23.71
CA GLN A 897 -17.56 -21.51 -24.28
C GLN A 897 -17.33 -22.78 -23.43
N LYS A 898 -16.10 -23.00 -22.97
CA LYS A 898 -15.76 -24.13 -22.08
C LYS A 898 -16.41 -23.97 -20.71
N ILE A 899 -16.47 -22.75 -20.18
CA ILE A 899 -17.15 -22.45 -18.90
C ILE A 899 -18.64 -22.79 -18.98
N VAL A 900 -19.34 -22.31 -20.02
CA VAL A 900 -20.78 -22.58 -20.18
C VAL A 900 -21.04 -24.08 -20.38
N LYS A 901 -20.20 -24.75 -21.17
CA LYS A 901 -20.29 -26.20 -21.35
C LYS A 901 -20.09 -26.95 -20.04
N ASP A 902 -19.04 -26.63 -19.29
CA ASP A 902 -18.75 -27.23 -17.98
C ASP A 902 -19.90 -27.01 -16.98
N ALA A 903 -20.48 -25.81 -16.94
CA ALA A 903 -21.64 -25.52 -16.10
C ALA A 903 -22.85 -26.40 -16.47
N ARG A 904 -23.10 -26.62 -17.77
CA ARG A 904 -24.19 -27.52 -18.23
C ARG A 904 -23.89 -28.98 -17.88
N ASP A 905 -22.67 -29.45 -18.16
CA ASP A 905 -22.25 -30.82 -17.91
C ASP A 905 -22.33 -31.18 -16.40
N ARG A 906 -22.13 -30.19 -15.51
CA ARG A 906 -22.26 -30.34 -14.05
C ARG A 906 -23.66 -30.07 -13.50
N GLY A 907 -24.63 -29.69 -14.34
CA GLY A 907 -25.98 -29.33 -13.90
C GLY A 907 -26.05 -28.05 -13.07
N CYS A 908 -25.10 -27.13 -13.27
CA CYS A 908 -24.99 -25.84 -12.59
C CYS A 908 -25.33 -24.65 -13.51
N TYR A 909 -25.96 -24.90 -14.66
CA TYR A 909 -26.47 -23.89 -15.58
C TYR A 909 -27.96 -23.70 -15.33
N PHE A 910 -28.38 -22.46 -15.05
CA PHE A 910 -29.74 -22.09 -14.70
C PHE A 910 -30.22 -20.92 -15.54
N GLU A 911 -31.52 -20.85 -15.78
CA GLU A 911 -32.16 -19.67 -16.33
C GLU A 911 -32.53 -18.70 -15.20
N ALA A 912 -32.41 -17.38 -15.43
CA ALA A 912 -32.83 -16.40 -14.42
C ALA A 912 -34.33 -16.54 -14.06
N SER A 913 -35.14 -17.10 -14.96
CA SER A 913 -36.55 -17.45 -14.74
C SER A 913 -36.77 -18.59 -13.74
N ASP A 914 -35.74 -19.40 -13.45
CA ASP A 914 -35.83 -20.52 -12.49
C ASP A 914 -35.98 -20.04 -11.03
N ASP A 915 -35.77 -18.74 -10.78
CA ASP A 915 -35.99 -18.08 -9.50
C ASP A 915 -36.97 -16.91 -9.67
N GLY A 916 -38.10 -16.94 -8.96
CA GLY A 916 -39.18 -15.96 -9.13
C GLY A 916 -38.76 -14.51 -8.84
N ASP A 917 -37.85 -14.29 -7.89
CA ASP A 917 -37.34 -12.95 -7.56
C ASP A 917 -36.43 -12.39 -8.66
N LEU A 918 -35.57 -13.24 -9.24
CA LEU A 918 -34.72 -12.86 -10.37
C LEU A 918 -35.56 -12.63 -11.63
N SER A 919 -36.51 -13.52 -11.91
CA SER A 919 -37.43 -13.40 -13.05
C SER A 919 -38.15 -12.05 -13.04
N ASN A 920 -38.73 -11.66 -11.91
CA ASN A 920 -39.45 -10.39 -11.79
C ASN A 920 -38.51 -9.18 -12.01
N ALA A 921 -37.30 -9.23 -11.48
CA ALA A 921 -36.32 -8.14 -11.65
C ALA A 921 -35.84 -8.01 -13.11
N VAL A 922 -35.60 -9.15 -13.77
CA VAL A 922 -35.17 -9.21 -15.18
C VAL A 922 -36.28 -8.71 -16.10
N VAL A 923 -37.50 -9.21 -15.95
CA VAL A 923 -38.66 -8.79 -16.77
C VAL A 923 -38.92 -7.29 -16.62
N LYS A 924 -38.90 -6.76 -15.39
CA LYS A 924 -39.06 -5.32 -15.15
C LYS A 924 -38.00 -4.50 -15.87
N ALA A 925 -36.74 -4.92 -15.81
CA ALA A 925 -35.64 -4.21 -16.46
C ALA A 925 -35.69 -4.27 -17.99
N ILE A 926 -36.20 -5.36 -18.57
CA ILE A 926 -36.42 -5.49 -20.01
C ILE A 926 -37.49 -4.49 -20.47
N ILE A 927 -38.61 -4.40 -19.75
CA ILE A 927 -39.69 -3.44 -20.05
C ILE A 927 -39.16 -2.00 -19.98
N GLU A 928 -38.47 -1.63 -18.88
CA GLU A 928 -37.88 -0.30 -18.72
C GLU A 928 -36.88 0.04 -19.85
N GLN A 929 -36.12 -0.95 -20.33
CA GLN A 929 -35.16 -0.77 -21.42
C GLN A 929 -35.87 -0.58 -22.78
N ASP A 930 -36.91 -1.35 -23.06
CA ASP A 930 -37.69 -1.22 -24.29
C ASP A 930 -38.44 0.12 -24.34
N ASP A 931 -39.00 0.59 -23.21
CA ASP A 931 -39.65 1.90 -23.11
C ASP A 931 -38.67 3.05 -23.38
N ALA A 932 -37.46 2.98 -22.80
CA ALA A 932 -36.42 3.98 -23.04
C ALA A 932 -35.95 4.02 -24.50
N ASP A 933 -35.77 2.85 -25.14
CA ASP A 933 -35.39 2.75 -26.55
C ASP A 933 -36.51 3.29 -27.46
N ASN A 934 -37.78 3.06 -27.11
CA ASN A 934 -38.93 3.59 -27.84
C ASN A 934 -39.02 5.12 -27.75
N LEU A 935 -38.75 5.71 -26.59
CA LEU A 935 -38.67 7.17 -26.41
C LEU A 935 -37.56 7.79 -27.26
N VAL A 936 -36.36 7.21 -27.26
CA VAL A 936 -35.23 7.68 -28.08
C VAL A 936 -35.54 7.57 -29.57
N ARG A 937 -36.21 6.50 -30.01
CA ARG A 937 -36.67 6.35 -31.40
C ARG A 937 -37.72 7.40 -31.78
N MET A 938 -38.66 7.73 -30.89
CA MET A 938 -39.62 8.80 -31.13
C MET A 938 -38.97 10.19 -31.23
N GLU A 939 -37.99 10.50 -30.38
CA GLU A 939 -37.21 11.74 -30.47
C GLU A 939 -36.40 11.83 -31.78
N SER A 940 -35.87 10.69 -32.25
CA SER A 940 -35.10 10.60 -33.50
C SER A 940 -35.96 10.80 -34.76
N LEU A 941 -37.26 10.50 -34.68
CA LEU A 941 -38.21 10.66 -35.79
C LEU A 941 -38.75 12.10 -35.91
N HIS A 942 -38.49 12.97 -34.92
CA HIS A 942 -38.89 14.38 -34.96
C HIS A 942 -37.81 15.34 -35.53
N ILE A 943 -36.64 14.83 -35.94
CA ILE A 943 -35.57 15.60 -36.62
C ILE A 943 -35.58 15.35 -38.14
N SER A 944 -36.77 15.34 -38.75
CA SER A 944 -36.91 15.37 -40.20
C SER A 944 -38.13 16.20 -40.61
N ARG A 945 -38.06 17.52 -40.44
CA ARG A 945 -38.85 18.46 -41.24
C ARG A 945 -37.96 19.06 -42.33
N PRO A 946 -38.42 19.13 -43.60
CA PRO A 946 -37.61 19.65 -44.70
C PRO A 946 -37.48 21.18 -44.61
N ARG A 947 -36.28 21.68 -44.90
CA ARG A 947 -36.05 23.08 -45.28
C ARG A 947 -36.91 23.42 -46.48
N SER A 948 -37.84 24.38 -46.34
CA SER A 948 -38.41 25.12 -47.46
C SER A 948 -38.26 26.61 -47.21
N GLN A 949 -37.44 27.20 -48.09
CA GLN A 949 -37.52 28.55 -48.66
C GLN A 949 -37.29 29.75 -47.72
N LEU A 950 -36.09 30.30 -47.89
CA LEU A 950 -35.72 31.69 -47.62
C LEU A 950 -36.27 32.59 -48.73
N GLN A 951 -36.83 33.73 -48.34
CA GLN A 951 -37.00 35.03 -49.02
C GLN A 951 -37.87 35.83 -48.02
N ASP A 952 -37.65 37.05 -47.60
CA ASP A 952 -36.74 38.19 -47.85
C ASP A 952 -36.95 39.05 -46.56
N GLU A 953 -35.96 39.68 -45.92
CA GLU A 953 -35.41 41.03 -46.18
C GLU A 953 -35.40 41.79 -44.83
N ASP A 954 -34.46 42.73 -44.73
CA ASP A 954 -34.35 43.89 -43.82
C ASP A 954 -33.91 43.63 -42.37
N GLU A 955 -32.78 44.11 -41.85
CA GLU A 955 -32.00 45.38 -41.92
C GLU A 955 -31.99 46.00 -40.52
N ASP A 956 -30.76 46.22 -40.05
CA ASP A 956 -30.29 47.35 -39.25
C ASP A 956 -30.69 47.59 -37.77
N GLN A 957 -29.63 47.50 -36.96
CA GLN A 957 -29.05 48.56 -36.10
C GLN A 957 -29.64 48.92 -34.73
N ASP A 958 -28.67 49.33 -33.90
CA ASP A 958 -28.70 50.13 -32.67
C ASP A 958 -29.03 49.40 -31.36
N GLN A 959 -28.06 49.22 -30.45
CA GLN A 959 -27.31 50.17 -29.59
C GLN A 959 -27.98 50.37 -28.22
N ASP A 960 -27.10 50.44 -27.22
CA ASP A 960 -27.25 50.93 -25.84
C ASP A 960 -27.85 49.93 -24.83
N GLU A 961 -27.06 49.38 -23.89
CA GLU A 961 -26.38 49.99 -22.71
C GLU A 961 -27.30 50.06 -21.48
N ASP A 962 -26.65 49.93 -20.31
CA ASP A 962 -27.09 50.09 -18.91
C ASP A 962 -27.57 48.80 -18.20
N GLU A 963 -26.75 48.21 -17.30
CA GLU A 963 -26.56 48.57 -15.87
C GLU A 963 -27.85 48.27 -15.06
N ASP A 964 -27.90 47.66 -13.88
CA ASP A 964 -27.01 47.02 -12.91
C ASP A 964 -27.96 46.29 -11.91
N GLU A 965 -27.40 45.41 -11.05
CA GLU A 965 -27.67 45.22 -9.60
C GLU A 965 -29.08 45.58 -9.04
N ASP A 966 -29.80 44.83 -8.20
CA ASP A 966 -29.46 43.83 -7.19
C ASP A 966 -30.77 43.19 -6.64
N GLU A 967 -30.56 42.25 -5.72
CA GLU A 967 -31.41 41.48 -4.80
C GLU A 967 -32.67 42.17 -4.20
N ASP A 968 -33.66 41.34 -3.78
CA ASP A 968 -34.49 41.42 -2.55
C ASP A 968 -35.67 40.43 -2.70
N GLU A 969 -35.70 39.29 -1.98
CA GLU A 969 -36.23 39.05 -0.62
C GLU A 969 -37.74 38.66 -0.57
N ASP A 970 -38.06 37.80 0.40
CA ASP A 970 -39.36 37.38 0.96
C ASP A 970 -40.17 36.31 0.20
N GLU A 971 -40.47 35.10 0.70
CA GLU A 971 -41.06 34.57 1.96
C GLU A 971 -42.45 33.94 1.64
N ASP A 972 -42.65 32.74 2.23
CA ASP A 972 -43.92 32.08 2.63
C ASP A 972 -44.82 31.38 1.59
N GLU A 973 -45.02 30.05 1.73
CA GLU A 973 -46.17 29.32 2.38
C GLU A 973 -47.42 29.33 1.49
N ASP A 974 -48.27 28.32 1.29
CA ASP A 974 -48.54 26.96 1.79
C ASP A 974 -49.58 26.37 0.79
N GLU A 975 -49.54 25.07 0.45
CA GLU A 975 -50.44 23.97 0.90
C GLU A 975 -51.95 24.06 0.57
N ASP A 976 -52.54 22.86 0.57
CA ASP A 976 -53.96 22.45 0.53
C ASP A 976 -54.52 22.04 -0.85
N GLU A 977 -54.80 20.74 -1.10
CA GLU A 977 -55.89 19.88 -0.55
C GLU A 977 -57.28 20.40 -1.00
N ASP A 978 -58.29 19.65 -1.47
CA ASP A 978 -58.54 18.22 -1.55
C ASP A 978 -59.84 17.99 -2.38
N GLU A 979 -60.08 16.74 -2.80
CA GLU A 979 -61.40 16.06 -2.91
C GLU A 979 -62.50 16.58 -3.90
N VAL A 980 -63.47 15.85 -4.50
CA VAL A 980 -63.98 14.45 -4.48
C VAL A 980 -65.08 14.31 -5.59
N GLU A 981 -65.48 13.05 -5.87
CA GLU A 981 -66.64 12.55 -6.67
C GLU A 981 -66.53 12.54 -8.21
N GLY A 982 -66.98 11.51 -8.94
CA GLY A 982 -67.73 10.30 -8.58
C GLY A 982 -68.37 9.67 -9.82
N GLY A 983 -68.77 8.39 -9.70
CA GLY A 983 -69.70 7.65 -10.58
C GLY A 983 -69.18 7.29 -11.98
N GLY A 984 -69.43 6.15 -12.61
CA GLY A 984 -70.33 5.00 -12.46
C GLY A 984 -70.17 4.23 -13.80
N GLU A 985 -70.04 2.89 -13.81
CA GLU A 985 -71.09 1.95 -14.27
C GLU A 985 -71.67 2.32 -15.65
N GLU A 986 -71.57 1.52 -16.73
CA GLU A 986 -72.09 0.17 -16.98
C GLU A 986 -71.60 -0.26 -18.40
N ALA A 987 -71.30 -1.54 -18.67
CA ALA A 987 -72.15 -2.51 -19.42
C ALA A 987 -72.68 -1.97 -20.78
N GLU A 988 -72.72 -2.67 -21.91
CA GLU A 988 -72.84 -4.09 -22.19
C GLU A 988 -72.78 -4.29 -23.73
N ALA A 989 -72.47 -5.53 -24.14
CA ALA A 989 -73.07 -6.26 -25.27
C ALA A 989 -72.79 -5.91 -26.76
N GLY A 990 -72.68 -7.02 -27.52
CA GLY A 990 -72.85 -7.10 -28.97
C GLY A 990 -71.53 -7.30 -29.71
N GLY A 991 -71.12 -8.48 -30.15
CA GLY A 991 -71.90 -9.63 -30.61
C GLY A 991 -71.50 -9.91 -32.05
N GLU A 992 -71.05 -11.16 -32.30
CA GLU A 992 -71.20 -11.94 -33.55
C GLU A 992 -70.64 -11.34 -34.87
N GLN A 993 -70.07 -12.03 -35.84
CA GLN A 993 -69.86 -13.40 -36.33
C GLN A 993 -68.69 -13.20 -37.34
N GLY A 994 -67.87 -14.15 -37.77
CA GLY A 994 -67.93 -15.60 -37.72
C GLY A 994 -66.82 -16.14 -38.62
N GLU A 995 -66.65 -17.46 -38.50
CA GLU A 995 -66.32 -18.47 -39.52
C GLU A 995 -65.15 -18.21 -40.49
N GLY A 996 -64.25 -19.15 -40.75
CA GLY A 996 -64.17 -20.58 -40.46
C GLY A 996 -62.69 -20.98 -40.49
N GLY A 997 -62.27 -22.04 -39.81
CA GLY A 997 -62.51 -23.43 -40.21
C GLY A 997 -61.27 -23.91 -40.98
N GLY A 998 -60.63 -25.03 -40.68
CA GLY A 998 -60.84 -26.12 -39.73
C GLY A 998 -59.83 -27.23 -40.05
N GLY A 999 -59.79 -28.25 -39.18
CA GLY A 999 -59.19 -29.59 -39.41
C GLY A 999 -57.68 -29.63 -39.22
N ASP A 1000 -57.09 -30.16 -38.14
CA ASP A 1000 -57.34 -31.38 -37.35
C ASP A 1000 -56.91 -32.70 -38.03
N GLU A 1001 -56.60 -33.67 -37.17
CA GLU A 1001 -56.11 -35.06 -37.35
C GLU A 1001 -54.59 -35.22 -37.10
N THR A 1002 -54.12 -35.74 -35.94
CA THR A 1002 -54.15 -37.15 -35.43
C THR A 1002 -53.50 -38.13 -36.42
N GLU A 1003 -52.73 -39.17 -36.07
CA GLU A 1003 -52.59 -40.03 -34.89
C GLU A 1003 -51.38 -40.98 -35.13
N ALA A 1004 -50.80 -41.57 -34.07
CA ALA A 1004 -50.27 -42.97 -33.97
C ALA A 1004 -49.18 -43.48 -34.97
N GLU A 1005 -48.31 -44.47 -34.74
CA GLU A 1005 -47.95 -45.40 -33.66
C GLU A 1005 -46.65 -46.17 -34.06
N ALA A 1006 -46.01 -46.80 -33.06
CA ALA A 1006 -45.33 -48.11 -33.08
C ALA A 1006 -43.88 -48.38 -33.59
N GLY A 1007 -43.10 -49.00 -32.67
CA GLY A 1007 -42.18 -50.14 -32.88
C GLY A 1007 -40.66 -49.83 -32.91
N GLY A 1008 -39.75 -50.48 -32.17
CA GLY A 1008 -39.78 -51.58 -31.19
C GLY A 1008 -38.35 -52.09 -30.85
N ALA A 1009 -38.22 -52.78 -29.69
CA ALA A 1009 -37.20 -53.77 -29.24
C ALA A 1009 -35.71 -53.34 -29.07
N ALA A 1010 -34.88 -53.83 -28.12
CA ALA A 1010 -34.89 -55.05 -27.30
C ALA A 1010 -33.98 -54.96 -26.02
N GLU A 1011 -34.35 -55.76 -25.00
CA GLU A 1011 -33.55 -56.58 -24.01
C GLU A 1011 -32.35 -55.98 -23.25
N GLY A 1012 -32.07 -56.24 -21.96
CA GLY A 1012 -32.58 -57.07 -20.84
C GLY A 1012 -31.93 -56.54 -19.53
N GLY A 1013 -32.07 -57.00 -18.29
CA GLY A 1013 -32.68 -58.13 -17.59
C GLY A 1013 -32.24 -58.02 -16.10
N ASP A 1014 -32.92 -58.74 -15.21
CA ASP A 1014 -32.66 -59.03 -13.78
C ASP A 1014 -32.98 -57.93 -12.73
N GLU A 1015 -34.08 -58.04 -11.96
CA GLU A 1015 -34.26 -58.83 -10.70
C GLU A 1015 -33.38 -58.29 -9.54
N ALA A 1016 -33.85 -57.97 -8.33
CA ALA A 1016 -34.90 -58.57 -7.52
C ALA A 1016 -35.46 -57.63 -6.43
N GLU A 1017 -36.63 -58.04 -5.94
CA GLU A 1017 -37.48 -57.51 -4.86
C GLU A 1017 -36.82 -57.38 -3.47
N ALA A 1018 -37.36 -56.45 -2.66
CA ALA A 1018 -38.15 -56.73 -1.43
C ALA A 1018 -38.26 -55.42 -0.61
N ALA A 1019 -39.43 -54.78 -0.48
CA ALA A 1019 -40.48 -55.06 0.51
C ALA A 1019 -39.97 -54.92 1.97
N LEU A 1020 -40.59 -54.21 2.93
CA LEU A 1020 -41.97 -53.78 3.10
C LEU A 1020 -42.09 -52.84 4.33
N ALA A 1021 -43.16 -52.03 4.35
CA ALA A 1021 -43.99 -51.65 5.51
C ALA A 1021 -43.40 -50.76 6.63
N ARG A 1022 -43.82 -49.48 6.75
CA ARG A 1022 -45.10 -48.91 7.26
C ARG A 1022 -45.11 -48.56 8.76
N ARG A 1023 -45.02 -47.24 9.04
CA ARG A 1023 -45.89 -46.39 9.91
C ARG A 1023 -45.96 -46.67 11.44
N PRO A 1024 -46.57 -45.79 12.28
CA PRO A 1024 -46.46 -44.32 12.42
C PRO A 1024 -46.50 -43.82 13.91
N ARG A 1025 -46.59 -42.49 14.12
CA ARG A 1025 -47.11 -41.75 15.33
C ARG A 1025 -46.14 -41.66 16.54
N LYS A 1026 -46.10 -40.61 17.39
CA LYS A 1026 -46.94 -39.41 17.67
C LYS A 1026 -46.15 -38.45 18.61
N PHE A 1027 -46.45 -37.15 18.47
CA PHE A 1027 -46.33 -36.02 19.43
C PHE A 1027 -45.97 -36.26 20.92
N ARG A 1028 -45.08 -35.42 21.48
CA ARG A 1028 -45.36 -34.40 22.54
C ARG A 1028 -44.11 -33.57 22.95
N ARG A 1029 -44.32 -32.25 23.15
CA ARG A 1029 -43.49 -31.23 23.85
C ARG A 1029 -43.63 -31.37 25.40
N PRO A 1030 -43.16 -30.43 26.27
CA PRO A 1030 -41.84 -29.77 26.46
C PRO A 1030 -41.36 -29.77 27.94
N HIS A 1031 -40.17 -29.19 28.20
CA HIS A 1031 -39.72 -28.40 29.38
C HIS A 1031 -38.38 -28.80 30.03
N ALA A 1032 -37.49 -27.80 30.05
CA ALA A 1032 -36.56 -27.34 31.10
C ALA A 1032 -35.83 -28.34 32.01
N VAL A 1033 -34.52 -28.14 32.19
CA VAL A 1033 -33.87 -27.63 33.41
C VAL A 1033 -32.35 -27.52 33.19
N GLN A 1034 -31.76 -26.53 33.87
CA GLN A 1034 -30.39 -26.04 33.91
C GLN A 1034 -29.32 -27.03 34.48
N PRO A 1035 -28.01 -26.66 34.52
CA PRO A 1035 -26.84 -27.53 34.32
C PRO A 1035 -26.18 -28.00 35.62
N PRO A 1036 -25.10 -28.80 35.54
CA PRO A 1036 -23.92 -28.57 36.39
C PRO A 1036 -22.58 -29.00 35.69
N PRO A 1037 -21.42 -29.12 36.38
CA PRO A 1037 -20.49 -28.04 36.69
C PRO A 1037 -19.00 -28.36 36.36
N VAL A 1038 -18.11 -27.41 36.63
CA VAL A 1038 -16.63 -27.58 36.71
C VAL A 1038 -16.24 -28.11 38.11
N PRO A 1039 -15.19 -28.96 38.23
CA PRO A 1039 -14.01 -28.65 39.08
C PRO A 1039 -12.68 -29.16 38.45
N SER A 1040 -11.61 -28.38 38.31
CA SER A 1040 -10.56 -27.95 39.28
C SER A 1040 -9.64 -29.06 39.85
N SER A 1041 -8.36 -28.96 39.47
CA SER A 1041 -7.09 -29.16 40.23
C SER A 1041 -6.81 -30.45 41.01
N GLU A 1042 -5.66 -31.10 40.76
CA GLU A 1042 -4.48 -31.06 41.65
C GLU A 1042 -3.37 -32.09 41.28
N THR A 1043 -2.12 -31.62 41.38
CA THR A 1043 -0.88 -32.29 41.86
C THR A 1043 -0.28 -33.55 41.18
N GLY A 1044 0.89 -33.34 40.57
CA GLY A 1044 2.19 -33.87 41.03
C GLY A 1044 2.58 -35.34 40.74
N LYS A 1045 3.66 -35.54 39.96
CA LYS A 1045 4.96 -36.11 40.44
C LYS A 1045 5.87 -36.56 39.29
N THR A 1046 7.14 -36.25 39.48
CA THR A 1046 8.38 -36.66 38.80
C THR A 1046 8.63 -38.17 38.90
N VAL A 1047 9.08 -38.82 37.82
CA VAL A 1047 9.93 -40.04 37.84
C VAL A 1047 10.92 -40.00 36.66
N ILE A 1048 12.14 -40.45 36.94
CA ILE A 1048 13.39 -40.41 36.17
C ILE A 1048 13.64 -41.78 35.47
N SER A 1049 14.06 -41.74 34.18
CA SER A 1049 14.92 -42.70 33.42
C SER A 1049 14.43 -44.16 33.16
N PRO A 1050 15.08 -44.98 32.25
CA PRO A 1050 16.35 -44.79 31.51
C PRO A 1050 16.41 -45.22 30.00
N VAL A 1051 17.43 -44.71 29.31
CA VAL A 1051 18.44 -45.32 28.38
C VAL A 1051 18.14 -46.61 27.56
N GLY A 1052 18.54 -46.59 26.27
CA GLY A 1052 18.95 -47.70 25.39
C GLY A 1052 17.95 -47.99 24.25
N ASP A 1053 18.27 -48.01 22.95
CA ASP A 1053 19.52 -48.10 22.16
C ASP A 1053 19.45 -47.16 20.93
#